data_AF-A0AAJ6CHT9-F1
#
_entry.id   AF-A0AAJ6CHT9-F1
#
_cell.length_a   1.000
_cell.length_b   1.000
_cell.length_c   1.000
_cell.angle_alpha   90.00
_cell.angle_beta   90.00
_cell.angle_gamma   90.00
#
_symmetry.space_group_name_H-M   'P 1'
#
loop_
_entity.id
_entity.type
_entity.pdbx_description
1 polymer ?
#
loop_
_entity_poly.entity_id
_entity_poly.type
_entity_poly.pdbx_seq_one_letter_code
_entity_poly.pdbx_strand_id
1 'polypeptide(L)'
;MAHKVRAALEAVAASIRDLEACYAQWNTRSLGWKYGPEFRASSERDQLWSVEIEGVLFCVAPAAEWRASLPIRSERPLLGVEHALPGLASFKNTVQAEIKFLQSANADDSAASTSNAQFLTVFWAETLHAMFVHGPLCALNQSISTGSRSFRVSIVTQSRYVRLIPITFESLRSEFRENDSMLDPDSLPMESDEAVTNCKLLNIATEFASIAATLPNNFILEIVFSRLPEIHHAYRPSPSQLAYWQSHEDQRTAWRIQTITEHIQSLGIQVRFGAQDVPCCSQTVAGIYPALPLPSPLPKLRPTLTLNLDASGLIALVSDISHGPLDQEINVLVQHHSNRAIREQYTQELQSPLLGMLQNACPGEIQLLATTASVEKLLQITNLLGSVAEQRRARALLSGNRVDFWIGSRWHSCPVARRLELPIRTDFFQSSESFASDETACIQAGRLKEALAQASKAPLKTKSLSNSIHTTASFQRGLDSCITTLTSHANGIAQLATYSAEIASPTYPPYRLQNSSMSTKQVLPNICIFWLIRPRSLCGSVDTKLAPGKHQTRLGLDREDTHADKPDTSSPNSSLSPSSLTNPALPQETRNSRLKRILLWAIGPEYVGLEPIRHYPWWPFHSLETFFERHTKKLAWKNPPHASPSPIWHSSDEEAEILLPHTTESNMTPRQRSMQWMESVWTAFLTNRVHYLALATVCIAWLFSFAVLVSRAWFEAKVDTSHGWTTPQYMDCTSTYWLRNAGCGLDGAKCAPFASSPQAFRCPSGCAQTTLLNPRTVGDTQLNYVPLIVGGGPLNATASTPYRADSFVCAAAQHAGVLGPEGGCASLQLVGPFSNYTNSTQNGLQSFSFPTTFPVSYQFSSVPSKNCKDTRWKLYVLDTIFSAVIGLIVRPEPLFLLFILAIVGFWHVNLVSELREFPPPVGEAAGDFGPHLFVTYAAWRIALRYVWPAFAQLPLEFGIGTLGLWWIGVLLDVVFANVPLQRLEGSDILQQQGALASLIIIILVVACLGVNQVRVIRKAGYLPKYLSLYVIAGIALGLCTAVPGEGVRLHHYVIGIALLPACGFPTRISLLSSALLFGMYTNGVARWGFAGLIQDVNVIQGDAAGSSSLPEFANPAMNGSVLSWNPIPSALLSTYDSFVLLVDDVVQFQGSGTQYDLRSLYHQYNSSGSTESQLLSYDALFTDITNLNHYIRLAYASAGESADFTMPATAYMNGTFLPPSHGRT
;
A
#
# COMPACT_ATOMS: atom_id res chain seq x y z
N MET A 1 11.70 -17.63 39.36
CA MET A 1 12.47 -16.55 38.67
C MET A 1 11.57 -15.67 37.79
N ALA A 2 10.66 -16.24 37.02
CA ALA A 2 9.76 -15.54 36.08
C ALA A 2 8.94 -14.37 36.69
N HIS A 3 8.43 -14.50 37.92
CA HIS A 3 7.67 -13.43 38.59
C HIS A 3 8.51 -12.15 38.83
N LYS A 4 9.79 -12.30 39.20
CA LYS A 4 10.70 -11.16 39.41
C LYS A 4 11.02 -10.45 38.08
N VAL A 5 11.22 -11.23 37.02
CA VAL A 5 11.47 -10.74 35.66
C VAL A 5 10.27 -9.96 35.12
N ARG A 6 9.07 -10.48 35.34
CA ARG A 6 7.81 -9.80 34.99
C ARG A 6 7.63 -8.48 35.73
N ALA A 7 7.83 -8.46 37.05
CA ALA A 7 7.72 -7.25 37.85
C ALA A 7 8.69 -6.14 37.37
N ALA A 8 9.91 -6.51 36.96
CA ALA A 8 10.88 -5.58 36.40
C ALA A 8 10.40 -4.97 35.06
N LEU A 9 9.79 -5.76 34.17
CA LEU A 9 9.23 -5.23 32.92
C LEU A 9 7.99 -4.37 33.14
N GLU A 10 7.15 -4.70 34.11
CA GLU A 10 5.98 -3.88 34.48
C GLU A 10 6.43 -2.50 35.02
N ALA A 11 7.53 -2.45 35.79
CA ALA A 11 8.15 -1.20 36.21
C ALA A 11 8.72 -0.38 35.03
N VAL A 12 9.40 -1.04 34.08
CA VAL A 12 9.86 -0.39 32.82
C VAL A 12 8.69 0.19 32.05
N ALA A 13 7.59 -0.56 31.90
CA ALA A 13 6.40 -0.10 31.19
C ALA A 13 5.73 1.11 31.87
N ALA A 14 5.77 1.21 33.21
CA ALA A 14 5.32 2.39 33.93
C ALA A 14 6.21 3.60 33.62
N SER A 15 7.53 3.45 33.74
CA SER A 15 8.51 4.51 33.45
C SER A 15 8.45 5.03 32.00
N ILE A 16 8.22 4.14 31.02
CA ILE A 16 8.01 4.53 29.62
C ILE A 16 6.83 5.50 29.46
N ARG A 17 5.73 5.25 30.17
CA ARG A 17 4.53 6.12 30.11
C ARG A 17 4.83 7.50 30.71
N ASP A 18 5.60 7.55 31.79
CA ASP A 18 5.98 8.81 32.43
C ASP A 18 6.91 9.63 31.51
N LEU A 19 7.86 8.97 30.83
CA LEU A 19 8.72 9.60 29.82
C LEU A 19 7.92 10.13 28.63
N GLU A 20 7.01 9.32 28.10
CA GLU A 20 6.12 9.70 26.99
C GLU A 20 5.27 10.93 27.34
N ALA A 21 4.66 10.95 28.52
CA ALA A 21 3.85 12.07 28.99
C ALA A 21 4.69 13.34 29.21
N CYS A 22 5.90 13.22 29.78
CA CYS A 22 6.81 14.34 29.99
C CYS A 22 7.24 14.97 28.65
N TYR A 23 7.72 14.16 27.70
CA TYR A 23 8.18 14.65 26.40
C TYR A 23 7.04 15.28 25.59
N ALA A 24 5.86 14.68 25.59
CA ALA A 24 4.69 15.25 24.93
C ALA A 24 4.37 16.64 25.49
N GLN A 25 4.27 16.79 26.83
CA GLN A 25 3.90 18.05 27.45
C GLN A 25 4.94 19.16 27.28
N TRP A 26 6.24 18.84 27.33
CA TRP A 26 7.29 19.84 27.05
C TRP A 26 7.31 20.25 25.57
N ASN A 27 7.15 19.30 24.64
CA ASN A 27 7.15 19.58 23.20
C ASN A 27 5.91 20.38 22.76
N THR A 28 4.73 20.16 23.35
CA THR A 28 3.54 21.01 23.05
C THR A 28 3.75 22.48 23.36
N ARG A 29 4.66 22.82 24.29
CA ARG A 29 4.93 24.20 24.69
C ARG A 29 6.07 24.85 23.91
N SER A 30 6.77 24.10 23.07
CA SER A 30 7.89 24.62 22.28
C SER A 30 7.59 24.48 20.79
N LEU A 31 7.36 25.62 20.13
CA LEU A 31 7.15 25.66 18.69
C LEU A 31 8.48 25.45 17.95
N GLY A 32 8.69 24.23 17.44
CA GLY A 32 9.83 23.88 16.57
C GLY A 32 10.96 23.10 17.24
N TRP A 33 10.89 22.87 18.55
CA TRP A 33 11.83 22.02 19.28
C TRP A 33 11.29 20.58 19.35
N LYS A 34 12.12 19.59 19.02
CA LYS A 34 11.70 18.17 18.92
C LYS A 34 12.25 17.29 20.04
N TYR A 35 12.90 17.89 21.04
CA TYR A 35 13.58 17.20 22.13
C TYR A 35 12.90 17.54 23.47
N GLY A 36 12.87 16.58 24.39
CA GLY A 36 12.30 16.80 25.73
C GLY A 36 13.17 17.72 26.62
N PRO A 37 12.84 17.81 27.92
CA PRO A 37 13.56 18.68 28.84
C PRO A 37 15.02 18.24 29.04
N GLU A 38 15.89 19.24 29.23
CA GLU A 38 17.27 19.03 29.68
C GLU A 38 17.30 18.91 31.19
N PHE A 39 18.15 18.01 31.70
CA PHE A 39 18.40 17.83 33.12
C PHE A 39 19.80 18.33 33.47
N ARG A 40 19.97 18.83 34.69
CA ARG A 40 21.27 19.28 35.22
C ARG A 40 21.46 18.78 36.64
N ALA A 41 22.71 18.61 37.03
CA ALA A 41 23.07 18.37 38.44
C ALA A 41 22.69 19.60 39.30
N SER A 42 22.15 19.36 40.49
CA SER A 42 21.74 20.37 41.46
C SER A 42 22.28 20.02 42.84
N SER A 43 22.81 21.01 43.56
CA SER A 43 23.13 20.88 44.99
C SER A 43 21.94 21.22 45.89
N GLU A 44 20.92 21.90 45.33
CA GLU A 44 19.74 22.35 46.07
C GLU A 44 18.62 21.31 45.97
N ARG A 45 18.08 20.93 47.15
CA ARG A 45 16.94 20.01 47.30
C ARG A 45 15.58 20.67 47.09
N ASP A 46 15.57 21.96 46.75
CA ASP A 46 14.37 22.78 46.57
C ASP A 46 14.16 23.10 45.10
N GLN A 47 13.31 22.30 44.45
CA GLN A 47 12.16 22.73 43.64
C GLN A 47 11.58 21.52 42.88
N LEU A 48 10.40 21.07 43.32
CA LEU A 48 9.40 20.26 42.62
C LEU A 48 9.74 18.83 42.12
N TRP A 49 10.99 18.40 41.94
CA TRP A 49 11.37 17.02 41.62
C TRP A 49 12.90 16.82 41.63
N SER A 50 13.39 15.68 42.14
CA SER A 50 14.82 15.33 42.08
C SER A 50 15.08 13.83 42.01
N VAL A 51 16.04 13.42 41.17
CA VAL A 51 16.48 12.02 41.01
C VAL A 51 17.98 11.93 41.20
N GLU A 52 18.42 11.00 42.05
CA GLU A 52 19.83 10.76 42.33
C GLU A 52 20.38 9.62 41.46
N ILE A 53 21.45 9.88 40.72
CA ILE A 53 22.15 8.90 39.88
C ILE A 53 23.63 8.99 40.23
N GLU A 54 24.22 7.86 40.61
CA GLU A 54 25.65 7.79 41.00
C GLU A 54 26.04 8.81 42.09
N GLY A 55 25.13 9.12 43.02
CA GLY A 55 25.37 10.09 44.10
C GLY A 55 25.11 11.56 43.72
N VAL A 56 24.65 11.83 42.50
CA VAL A 56 24.41 13.19 41.97
C VAL A 56 22.91 13.43 41.78
N LEU A 57 22.39 14.53 42.33
CA LEU A 57 20.98 14.92 42.23
C LEU A 57 20.72 15.70 40.93
N PHE A 58 19.71 15.30 40.16
CA PHE A 58 19.33 15.94 38.89
C PHE A 58 17.97 16.66 38.99
N CYS A 59 17.87 17.86 38.37
CA CYS A 59 16.62 18.63 38.21
C CYS A 59 16.49 19.20 36.78
N VAL A 60 15.31 19.73 36.43
CA VAL A 60 15.09 20.36 35.11
C VAL A 60 15.97 21.61 34.98
N ALA A 61 16.65 21.73 33.84
CA ALA A 61 17.45 22.91 33.54
C ALA A 61 16.55 24.14 33.29
N PRO A 62 16.87 25.33 33.86
CA PRO A 62 16.15 26.58 33.56
C PRO A 62 16.07 26.91 32.07
N ALA A 63 17.03 26.44 31.27
CA ALA A 63 17.02 26.56 29.82
C ALA A 63 15.79 25.91 29.15
N ALA A 64 15.27 24.81 29.71
CA ALA A 64 14.07 24.14 29.20
C ALA A 64 12.81 25.01 29.39
N GLU A 65 12.63 25.62 30.57
CA GLU A 65 11.52 26.56 30.84
C GLU A 65 11.62 27.83 29.99
N TRP A 66 12.83 28.35 29.80
CA TRP A 66 13.10 29.51 28.96
C TRP A 66 12.75 29.29 27.49
N ARG A 67 13.00 28.09 26.95
CA ARG A 67 12.62 27.71 25.58
C ARG A 67 11.11 27.60 25.39
N ALA A 68 10.39 27.15 26.42
CA ALA A 68 8.94 26.94 26.37
C ALA A 68 8.10 28.21 26.62
N SER A 69 8.73 29.36 26.92
CA SER A 69 8.05 30.58 27.41
C SER A 69 8.27 31.80 26.51
N LEU A 70 7.80 31.73 25.26
CA LEU A 70 7.88 32.84 24.30
C LEU A 70 6.94 34.01 24.69
N PRO A 71 7.38 35.29 24.59
CA PRO A 71 6.57 36.46 24.96
C PRO A 71 5.54 36.82 23.87
N ILE A 72 4.72 35.85 23.46
CA ILE A 72 3.72 35.99 22.40
C ILE A 72 2.32 35.87 23.01
N ARG A 73 1.56 36.97 23.00
CA ARG A 73 0.14 36.96 23.35
C ARG A 73 -0.65 36.54 22.12
N SER A 74 -1.52 35.56 22.25
CA SER A 74 -2.31 35.04 21.12
C SER A 74 -3.78 34.88 21.52
N GLU A 75 -4.69 35.15 20.57
CA GLU A 75 -6.14 34.93 20.80
C GLU A 75 -6.48 33.47 21.08
N ARG A 76 -5.68 32.53 20.58
CA ARG A 76 -5.69 31.13 20.97
C ARG A 76 -4.28 30.69 21.32
N PRO A 77 -4.11 29.83 22.37
CA PRO A 77 -2.80 29.31 22.74
C PRO A 77 -2.03 28.76 21.53
N LEU A 78 -0.80 29.23 21.38
CA LEU A 78 0.14 28.74 20.39
C LEU A 78 0.79 27.45 20.90
N LEU A 79 0.09 26.33 20.73
CA LEU A 79 0.61 25.00 21.08
C LEU A 79 1.27 24.37 19.85
N GLY A 80 2.44 23.77 20.06
CA GLY A 80 3.08 22.89 19.08
C GLY A 80 2.34 21.55 18.98
N VAL A 81 2.70 20.76 17.96
CA VAL A 81 2.19 19.40 17.82
C VAL A 81 2.77 18.53 18.94
N GLU A 82 1.94 17.67 19.54
CA GLU A 82 2.43 16.63 20.45
C GLU A 82 3.40 15.72 19.71
N HIS A 83 4.69 15.87 20.01
CA HIS A 83 5.74 15.02 19.47
C HIS A 83 6.21 14.06 20.56
N ALA A 84 5.88 12.78 20.40
CA ALA A 84 6.45 11.70 21.20
C ALA A 84 7.90 11.44 20.80
N LEU A 85 8.71 10.94 21.73
CA LEU A 85 10.09 10.53 21.47
C LEU A 85 10.12 9.43 20.38
N PRO A 86 10.78 9.65 19.23
CA PRO A 86 10.89 8.66 18.17
C PRO A 86 11.44 7.32 18.68
N GLY A 87 10.77 6.22 18.30
CA GLY A 87 11.13 4.86 18.72
C GLY A 87 10.62 4.42 20.09
N LEU A 88 10.15 5.34 20.94
CA LEU A 88 9.63 5.02 22.28
C LEU A 88 8.34 4.18 22.22
N ALA A 89 7.43 4.50 21.29
CA ALA A 89 6.20 3.72 21.10
C ALA A 89 6.47 2.28 20.62
N SER A 90 7.44 2.11 19.72
CA SER A 90 7.87 0.78 19.28
C SER A 90 8.45 -0.01 20.44
N PHE A 91 9.31 0.62 21.26
CA PHE A 91 9.91 -0.01 22.43
C PHE A 91 8.85 -0.39 23.48
N LYS A 92 7.87 0.49 23.74
CA LYS A 92 6.70 0.23 24.59
C LYS A 92 5.94 -1.02 24.15
N ASN A 93 5.69 -1.15 22.86
CA ASN A 93 5.00 -2.31 22.30
C ASN A 93 5.82 -3.60 22.48
N THR A 94 7.14 -3.54 22.27
CA THR A 94 8.04 -4.69 22.52
C THR A 94 8.01 -5.13 23.98
N VAL A 95 8.09 -4.18 24.93
CA VAL A 95 8.00 -4.48 26.38
C VAL A 95 6.63 -5.07 26.73
N GLN A 96 5.54 -4.52 26.18
CA GLN A 96 4.19 -5.05 26.42
C GLN A 96 3.98 -6.46 25.82
N ALA A 97 4.56 -6.75 24.66
CA ALA A 97 4.53 -8.08 24.07
C ALA A 97 5.27 -9.10 24.94
N GLU A 98 6.44 -8.73 25.49
CA GLU A 98 7.22 -9.59 26.38
C GLU A 98 6.49 -9.85 27.72
N ILE A 99 5.84 -8.84 28.29
CA ILE A 99 4.99 -9.01 29.48
C ILE A 99 3.86 -10.00 29.20
N LYS A 100 3.19 -9.90 28.05
CA LYS A 100 2.12 -10.83 27.64
C LYS A 100 2.65 -12.24 27.43
N PHE A 101 3.83 -12.40 26.82
CA PHE A 101 4.49 -13.68 26.66
C PHE A 101 4.73 -14.36 28.02
N LEU A 102 5.35 -13.64 28.97
CA LEU A 102 5.57 -14.13 30.34
C LEU A 102 4.27 -14.39 31.12
N GLN A 103 3.17 -13.71 30.79
CA GLN A 103 1.85 -13.97 31.35
C GLN A 103 1.23 -15.27 30.80
N SER A 104 1.41 -15.54 29.50
CA SER A 104 0.85 -16.72 28.83
C SER A 104 1.60 -18.03 29.15
N ALA A 105 2.89 -17.94 29.52
CA ALA A 105 3.77 -19.08 29.69
C ALA A 105 3.66 -19.81 31.06
N ASN A 106 2.58 -19.59 31.84
CA ASN A 106 2.29 -20.27 33.12
C ASN A 106 3.53 -20.58 34.01
N ALA A 107 4.12 -19.56 34.64
CA ALA A 107 5.06 -19.67 35.77
C ALA A 107 6.24 -20.69 35.65
N ASP A 108 6.56 -21.22 34.47
CA ASP A 108 7.70 -22.11 34.27
C ASP A 108 9.00 -21.31 34.23
N ASP A 109 9.99 -21.74 35.02
CA ASP A 109 11.29 -21.06 35.09
C ASP A 109 12.09 -21.16 33.76
N SER A 110 11.72 -22.07 32.85
CA SER A 110 12.26 -22.16 31.48
C SER A 110 11.80 -21.01 30.56
N ALA A 111 10.65 -20.40 30.83
CA ALA A 111 10.20 -19.21 30.10
C ALA A 111 11.04 -17.97 30.45
N ALA A 112 11.61 -17.93 31.67
CA ALA A 112 12.49 -16.85 32.11
C ALA A 112 13.87 -16.90 31.44
N SER A 113 14.39 -18.10 31.12
CA SER A 113 15.70 -18.26 30.46
C SER A 113 15.67 -17.95 28.95
N THR A 114 14.51 -18.08 28.32
CA THR A 114 14.28 -17.80 26.88
C THR A 114 13.77 -16.37 26.61
N SER A 115 13.48 -15.60 27.67
CA SER A 115 12.92 -14.26 27.58
C SER A 115 13.96 -13.19 27.22
N ASN A 116 13.52 -12.20 26.43
CA ASN A 116 14.30 -10.99 26.12
C ASN A 116 14.31 -9.97 27.27
N ALA A 117 13.60 -10.24 28.37
CA ALA A 117 13.36 -9.30 29.45
C ALA A 117 14.65 -8.67 30.01
N GLN A 118 15.70 -9.46 30.22
CA GLN A 118 16.98 -8.96 30.75
C GLN A 118 17.63 -7.94 29.80
N PHE A 119 17.51 -8.13 28.49
CA PHE A 119 18.00 -7.15 27.52
C PHE A 119 17.15 -5.87 27.54
N LEU A 120 15.83 -6.01 27.59
CA LEU A 120 14.91 -4.85 27.61
C LEU A 120 15.08 -4.00 28.88
N THR A 121 15.30 -4.62 30.04
CA THR A 121 15.57 -3.90 31.29
C THR A 121 16.89 -3.15 31.23
N VAL A 122 17.94 -3.76 30.66
CA VAL A 122 19.26 -3.13 30.49
C VAL A 122 19.19 -1.98 29.49
N PHE A 123 18.53 -2.19 28.35
CA PHE A 123 18.31 -1.14 27.36
C PHE A 123 17.61 0.08 27.98
N TRP A 124 16.62 -0.15 28.86
CA TRP A 124 15.90 0.94 29.54
C TRP A 124 16.76 1.66 30.58
N ALA A 125 17.57 0.94 31.37
CA ALA A 125 18.50 1.54 32.32
C ALA A 125 19.49 2.49 31.61
N GLU A 126 20.08 2.03 30.51
CA GLU A 126 20.98 2.81 29.67
C GLU A 126 20.30 4.02 29.02
N THR A 127 19.03 3.87 28.65
CA THR A 127 18.21 4.97 28.12
C THR A 127 18.03 6.09 29.16
N LEU A 128 17.71 5.72 30.41
CA LEU A 128 17.55 6.68 31.50
C LEU A 128 18.87 7.35 31.85
N HIS A 129 19.97 6.60 31.97
CA HIS A 129 21.28 7.18 32.26
C HIS A 129 21.70 8.18 31.18
N ALA A 130 21.55 7.82 29.90
CA ALA A 130 21.87 8.72 28.79
C ALA A 130 21.06 10.02 28.83
N MET A 131 19.78 9.95 29.23
CA MET A 131 18.92 11.12 29.39
C MET A 131 19.42 12.09 30.48
N PHE A 132 19.86 11.56 31.61
CA PHE A 132 20.25 12.37 32.76
C PHE A 132 21.67 12.92 32.65
N VAL A 133 22.60 12.14 32.10
CA VAL A 133 24.03 12.48 32.07
C VAL A 133 24.45 13.12 30.75
N HIS A 134 23.88 12.71 29.62
CA HIS A 134 24.35 13.11 28.29
C HIS A 134 23.42 14.10 27.56
N GLY A 135 22.28 14.44 28.15
CA GLY A 135 21.35 15.44 27.61
C GLY A 135 20.04 14.81 27.08
N PRO A 136 19.16 15.62 26.47
CA PRO A 136 17.81 15.18 26.16
C PRO A 136 17.83 14.08 25.10
N LEU A 137 16.98 13.08 25.28
CA LEU A 137 16.81 11.98 24.33
C LEU A 137 16.22 12.52 23.04
N CYS A 138 16.78 12.06 21.93
CA CYS A 138 16.39 12.46 20.59
C CYS A 138 15.63 11.33 19.88
N ALA A 139 16.09 10.09 20.05
CA ALA A 139 15.45 8.90 19.50
C ALA A 139 15.92 7.63 20.22
N LEU A 140 15.11 6.58 20.12
CA LEU A 140 15.47 5.21 20.49
C LEU A 140 15.39 4.30 19.27
N ASN A 141 16.32 3.34 19.15
CA ASN A 141 16.36 2.35 18.07
C ASN A 141 16.22 2.96 16.66
N GLN A 142 16.92 4.07 16.40
CA GLN A 142 16.86 4.78 15.13
C GLN A 142 17.76 4.12 14.08
N SER A 143 17.26 4.01 12.84
CA SER A 143 18.09 3.61 11.70
C SER A 143 18.63 4.85 10.97
N ILE A 144 19.95 4.99 10.91
CA ILE A 144 20.65 6.07 10.22
C ILE A 144 21.15 5.51 8.89
N SER A 145 20.75 6.14 7.78
CA SER A 145 21.15 5.71 6.43
C SER A 145 22.33 6.55 5.92
N THR A 146 23.40 5.88 5.49
CA THR A 146 24.52 6.51 4.76
C THR A 146 24.60 5.89 3.36
N GLY A 147 24.15 6.63 2.35
CA GLY A 147 24.12 6.14 0.97
C GLY A 147 23.16 4.97 0.77
N SER A 148 23.69 3.78 0.48
CA SER A 148 22.94 2.53 0.24
C SER A 148 22.80 1.62 1.47
N ARG A 149 23.42 1.97 2.61
CA ARG A 149 23.42 1.17 3.84
C ARG A 149 22.66 1.86 4.96
N SER A 150 22.06 1.07 5.85
CA SER A 150 21.26 1.54 6.99
C SER A 150 21.75 0.90 8.27
N PHE A 151 22.08 1.73 9.27
CA PHE A 151 22.71 1.32 10.52
C PHE A 151 21.82 1.64 11.70
N ARG A 152 21.67 0.70 12.64
CA ARG A 152 20.83 0.91 13.82
C ARG A 152 21.64 1.53 14.96
N VAL A 153 21.14 2.61 15.54
CA VAL A 153 21.63 3.22 16.78
C VAL A 153 20.60 2.98 17.87
N SER A 154 21.06 2.54 19.04
CA SER A 154 20.18 2.14 20.14
C SER A 154 19.61 3.33 20.89
N ILE A 155 20.46 4.28 21.29
CA ILE A 155 20.08 5.49 22.02
C ILE A 155 20.75 6.69 21.34
N VAL A 156 19.97 7.74 21.08
CA VAL A 156 20.45 8.98 20.47
C VAL A 156 20.17 10.14 21.41
N THR A 157 21.21 10.85 21.83
CA THR A 157 21.11 12.17 22.47
C THR A 157 21.65 13.25 21.52
N GLN A 158 21.61 14.52 21.93
CA GLN A 158 22.12 15.61 21.09
C GLN A 158 23.63 15.49 20.77
N SER A 159 24.41 14.93 21.69
CA SER A 159 25.88 14.89 21.62
C SER A 159 26.46 13.49 21.58
N ARG A 160 25.64 12.44 21.77
CA ARG A 160 26.12 11.07 21.91
C ARG A 160 25.20 10.06 21.23
N TYR A 161 25.81 9.12 20.52
CA TYR A 161 25.14 8.03 19.81
C TYR A 161 25.62 6.72 20.40
N VAL A 162 24.71 5.95 20.99
CA VAL A 162 25.06 4.74 21.74
C VAL A 162 24.51 3.52 21.00
N ARG A 163 25.37 2.51 20.81
CA ARG A 163 25.03 1.21 20.25
C ARG A 163 25.16 0.14 21.33
N LEU A 164 24.04 -0.43 21.75
CA LEU A 164 24.00 -1.55 22.69
C LEU A 164 24.18 -2.88 21.95
N ILE A 165 25.11 -3.70 22.41
CA ILE A 165 25.41 -5.02 21.86
C ILE A 165 25.26 -6.08 22.96
N PRO A 166 24.19 -6.90 22.93
CA PRO A 166 23.92 -7.90 23.97
C PRO A 166 24.64 -9.23 23.73
N ILE A 167 25.94 -9.18 23.46
CA ILE A 167 26.74 -10.39 23.21
C ILE A 167 27.28 -10.96 24.52
N THR A 168 27.30 -12.29 24.65
CA THR A 168 27.85 -12.99 25.82
C THR A 168 29.25 -13.51 25.55
N PHE A 169 30.02 -13.75 26.61
CA PHE A 169 31.38 -14.32 26.50
C PHE A 169 31.36 -15.67 25.77
N GLU A 170 30.36 -16.52 26.07
CA GLU A 170 30.22 -17.84 25.43
C GLU A 170 29.90 -17.76 23.94
N SER A 171 29.08 -16.79 23.53
CA SER A 171 28.74 -16.59 22.12
C SER A 171 29.97 -16.20 21.29
N LEU A 172 30.83 -15.34 21.84
CA LEU A 172 32.10 -14.98 21.18
C LEU A 172 33.08 -16.14 21.17
N ARG A 173 33.16 -16.89 22.26
CA ARG A 173 33.99 -18.10 22.34
C ARG A 173 33.62 -19.10 21.25
N SER A 174 32.33 -19.33 21.03
CA SER A 174 31.84 -20.20 19.95
C SER A 174 32.21 -19.68 18.56
N GLU A 175 32.07 -18.37 18.32
CA GLU A 175 32.45 -17.73 17.05
C GLU A 175 33.97 -17.85 16.79
N PHE A 176 34.78 -17.68 17.83
CA PHE A 176 36.23 -17.86 17.73
C PHE A 176 36.63 -19.32 17.48
N ARG A 177 35.96 -20.30 18.10
CA ARG A 177 36.18 -21.74 17.83
C ARG A 177 35.89 -22.10 16.37
N GLU A 178 34.80 -21.56 15.83
CA GLU A 178 34.42 -21.77 14.43
C GLU A 178 35.51 -21.23 13.50
N ASN A 179 35.98 -20.00 13.72
CA ASN A 179 37.09 -19.43 12.95
C ASN A 179 38.39 -20.24 13.13
N ASP A 180 38.69 -20.70 14.34
CA ASP A 180 39.90 -21.51 14.62
C ASP A 180 39.84 -22.88 13.93
N SER A 181 38.65 -23.47 13.76
CA SER A 181 38.47 -24.76 13.05
C SER A 181 38.72 -24.69 11.54
N MET A 182 38.71 -23.48 10.98
CA MET A 182 38.93 -23.23 9.55
C MET A 182 40.41 -22.98 9.22
N LEU A 183 41.28 -22.96 10.24
CA LEU A 183 42.72 -22.78 10.09
C LEU A 183 43.42 -24.13 9.86
N ASP A 184 44.37 -24.15 8.94
CA ASP A 184 45.23 -25.31 8.66
C ASP A 184 46.23 -25.52 9.84
N PRO A 185 46.31 -26.72 10.44
CA PRO A 185 47.23 -27.00 11.55
C PRO A 185 48.71 -26.76 11.23
N ASP A 186 49.11 -26.76 9.95
CA ASP A 186 50.49 -26.52 9.52
C ASP A 186 50.79 -25.03 9.19
N SER A 187 49.80 -24.13 9.32
CA SER A 187 49.98 -22.71 9.04
C SER A 187 50.55 -21.92 10.23
N LEU A 188 51.61 -21.13 9.98
CA LEU A 188 52.17 -20.14 10.94
C LEU A 188 51.08 -19.10 11.31
N PRO A 189 51.06 -18.48 12.51
CA PRO A 189 50.06 -17.49 12.80
C PRO A 189 50.43 -16.27 11.96
N MET A 190 49.58 -15.92 11.00
CA MET A 190 49.77 -14.70 10.22
C MET A 190 49.93 -13.52 11.19
N GLU A 191 50.63 -12.47 10.75
CA GLU A 191 50.77 -11.20 11.50
C GLU A 191 49.43 -10.61 11.98
N SER A 192 48.30 -11.12 11.49
CA SER A 192 46.92 -10.83 11.89
C SER A 192 46.14 -12.10 12.26
N ASP A 193 45.51 -12.12 13.44
CA ASP A 193 44.54 -13.15 13.84
C ASP A 193 43.20 -12.93 13.13
N GLU A 194 42.85 -13.81 12.19
CA GLU A 194 41.62 -13.68 11.39
C GLU A 194 40.34 -13.70 12.25
N ALA A 195 40.38 -14.40 13.41
CA ALA A 195 39.26 -14.40 14.34
C ALA A 195 39.03 -13.04 15.00
N VAL A 196 40.06 -12.18 15.05
CA VAL A 196 39.96 -10.78 15.51
C VAL A 196 39.51 -9.86 14.38
N THR A 197 40.07 -10.02 13.17
CA THR A 197 39.79 -9.12 12.04
C THR A 197 38.44 -9.36 11.36
N ASN A 198 37.90 -10.60 11.41
CA ASN A 198 36.63 -10.96 10.77
C ASN A 198 35.45 -11.13 11.75
N CYS A 199 35.61 -10.79 13.03
CA CYS A 199 34.54 -10.96 14.00
C CYS A 199 33.35 -10.01 13.78
N LYS A 200 32.16 -10.46 14.17
CA LYS A 200 30.91 -9.68 14.05
C LYS A 200 30.98 -8.33 14.75
N LEU A 201 31.70 -8.24 15.87
CA LEU A 201 31.84 -6.99 16.62
C LEU A 201 32.61 -5.92 15.83
N LEU A 202 33.67 -6.32 15.13
CA LEU A 202 34.48 -5.40 14.34
C LEU A 202 33.73 -4.91 13.10
N ASN A 203 32.96 -5.80 12.45
CA ASN A 203 32.07 -5.43 11.35
C ASN A 203 31.03 -4.39 11.81
N ILE A 204 30.38 -4.61 12.97
CA ILE A 204 29.42 -3.64 13.52
C ILE A 204 30.11 -2.32 13.87
N ALA A 205 31.33 -2.34 14.43
CA ALA A 205 32.05 -1.14 14.81
C ALA A 205 32.57 -0.32 13.62
N THR A 206 33.10 -0.97 12.58
CA THR A 206 33.52 -0.30 11.34
C THR A 206 32.34 0.34 10.62
N GLU A 207 31.21 -0.36 10.58
CA GLU A 207 29.93 0.18 10.11
C GLU A 207 29.46 1.37 10.95
N PHE A 208 29.53 1.26 12.28
CA PHE A 208 29.13 2.33 13.19
C PHE A 208 30.04 3.56 13.06
N ALA A 209 31.35 3.37 12.87
CA ALA A 209 32.28 4.47 12.61
C ALA A 209 31.97 5.21 11.30
N SER A 210 31.44 4.52 10.28
CA SER A 210 31.13 5.13 8.98
C SER A 210 30.04 6.22 9.05
N ILE A 211 29.21 6.24 10.11
CA ILE A 211 28.17 7.25 10.26
C ILE A 211 28.74 8.62 10.65
N ALA A 212 29.97 8.67 11.16
CA ALA A 212 30.66 9.88 11.63
C ALA A 212 30.58 11.04 10.63
N ALA A 213 30.71 10.75 9.32
CA ALA A 213 30.66 11.75 8.26
C ALA A 213 29.27 12.40 8.06
N THR A 214 28.22 11.84 8.65
CA THR A 214 26.83 12.32 8.53
C THR A 214 26.30 13.01 9.78
N LEU A 215 27.09 13.02 10.86
CA LEU A 215 26.68 13.57 12.15
C LEU A 215 27.11 15.05 12.32
N PRO A 216 26.42 15.83 13.16
CA PRO A 216 26.78 17.23 13.46
C PRO A 216 28.16 17.32 14.13
N ASN A 217 28.89 18.44 14.01
CA ASN A 217 30.18 18.63 14.68
C ASN A 217 30.08 18.44 16.23
N ASN A 218 31.10 17.85 16.86
CA ASN A 218 31.16 17.49 18.30
C ASN A 218 30.17 16.39 18.76
N PHE A 219 30.23 15.21 18.15
CA PHE A 219 29.50 14.01 18.60
C PHE A 219 30.44 12.96 19.20
N ILE A 220 29.89 12.09 20.04
CA ILE A 220 30.57 10.93 20.62
C ILE A 220 29.86 9.65 20.15
N LEU A 221 30.61 8.71 19.59
CA LEU A 221 30.14 7.35 19.32
C LEU A 221 30.51 6.43 20.48
N GLU A 222 29.54 5.69 21.01
CA GLU A 222 29.76 4.75 22.12
C GLU A 222 29.16 3.37 21.78
N ILE A 223 29.92 2.30 22.04
CA ILE A 223 29.45 0.92 22.04
C ILE A 223 29.42 0.39 23.47
N VAL A 224 28.28 -0.16 23.87
CA VAL A 224 28.09 -0.76 25.20
C VAL A 224 27.89 -2.27 25.03
N PHE A 225 28.86 -3.04 25.52
CA PHE A 225 28.78 -4.50 25.59
C PHE A 225 27.99 -4.94 26.83
N SER A 226 26.67 -4.97 26.68
CA SER A 226 25.74 -5.02 27.81
C SER A 226 25.70 -6.36 28.56
N ARG A 227 26.37 -7.39 28.03
CA ARG A 227 26.46 -8.74 28.63
C ARG A 227 27.90 -9.28 28.68
N LEU A 228 28.90 -8.46 28.39
CA LEU A 228 30.30 -8.82 28.56
C LEU A 228 30.85 -8.20 29.86
N PRO A 229 31.52 -8.99 30.72
CA PRO A 229 32.23 -8.43 31.86
C PRO A 229 33.44 -7.61 31.39
N GLU A 230 33.86 -6.66 32.21
CA GLU A 230 35.11 -5.95 31.98
C GLU A 230 36.29 -6.92 32.15
N ILE A 231 37.18 -6.96 31.16
CA ILE A 231 38.34 -7.85 31.15
C ILE A 231 39.52 -7.06 31.70
N HIS A 232 39.84 -7.25 32.97
CA HIS A 232 40.97 -6.57 33.60
C HIS A 232 42.31 -7.10 33.06
N HIS A 233 43.18 -6.16 32.67
CA HIS A 233 44.50 -6.38 32.07
C HIS A 233 45.34 -7.44 32.78
N ALA A 234 45.78 -8.48 32.04
CA ALA A 234 47.05 -9.20 32.25
C ALA A 234 47.33 -10.36 31.28
N TYR A 235 46.40 -10.78 30.41
CA TYR A 235 46.61 -12.02 29.64
C TYR A 235 46.91 -11.77 28.16
N ARG A 236 48.19 -11.51 27.85
CA ARG A 236 48.73 -11.69 26.51
C ARG A 236 49.31 -13.11 26.42
N PRO A 237 48.74 -14.03 25.64
CA PRO A 237 49.36 -15.34 25.42
C PRO A 237 50.76 -15.16 24.80
N SER A 238 51.69 -16.07 25.13
CA SER A 238 53.09 -16.00 24.69
C SER A 238 53.22 -15.88 23.17
N PRO A 239 54.18 -15.10 22.64
CA PRO A 239 54.31 -14.81 21.21
C PRO A 239 54.69 -16.02 20.34
N SER A 240 54.98 -17.19 20.91
CA SER A 240 55.22 -18.43 20.16
C SER A 240 53.91 -19.18 19.90
N GLN A 241 53.72 -19.67 18.66
CA GLN A 241 52.54 -20.48 18.25
C GLN A 241 52.19 -21.59 19.23
N LEU A 242 53.21 -22.34 19.64
CA LEU A 242 53.03 -23.49 20.51
C LEU A 242 52.45 -23.05 21.85
N ALA A 243 52.92 -21.93 22.40
CA ALA A 243 52.44 -21.42 23.67
C ALA A 243 51.07 -20.73 23.58
N TYR A 244 50.71 -20.18 22.41
CA TYR A 244 49.37 -19.65 22.15
C TYR A 244 48.32 -20.76 22.17
N TRP A 245 48.50 -21.82 21.39
CA TRP A 245 47.55 -22.94 21.34
C TRP A 245 47.53 -23.79 22.61
N GLN A 246 48.64 -23.81 23.37
CA GLN A 246 48.71 -24.45 24.69
C GLN A 246 48.06 -23.63 25.82
N SER A 247 47.81 -22.32 25.62
CA SER A 247 47.14 -21.50 26.64
C SER A 247 45.68 -21.93 26.84
N HIS A 248 45.09 -21.61 27.99
CA HIS A 248 43.69 -21.95 28.23
C HIS A 248 42.79 -21.16 27.28
N GLU A 249 41.71 -21.76 26.79
CA GLU A 249 40.84 -21.12 25.80
C GLU A 249 40.23 -19.80 26.28
N ASP A 250 39.92 -19.71 27.58
CA ASP A 250 39.44 -18.47 28.21
C ASP A 250 40.46 -17.33 28.10
N GLN A 251 41.75 -17.67 28.16
CA GLN A 251 42.85 -16.72 28.05
C GLN A 251 43.00 -16.20 26.63
N ARG A 252 42.90 -17.08 25.62
CA ARG A 252 42.86 -16.67 24.20
C ARG A 252 41.65 -15.80 23.90
N THR A 253 40.48 -16.19 24.39
CA THR A 253 39.22 -15.45 24.20
C THR A 253 39.28 -14.07 24.85
N ALA A 254 39.78 -13.97 26.07
CA ALA A 254 39.94 -12.71 26.78
C ALA A 254 40.92 -11.76 26.06
N TRP A 255 42.04 -12.30 25.57
CA TRP A 255 43.00 -11.55 24.75
C TRP A 255 42.37 -11.03 23.45
N ARG A 256 41.65 -11.88 22.71
CA ARG A 256 40.96 -11.48 21.47
C ARG A 256 39.93 -10.36 21.71
N ILE A 257 39.14 -10.45 22.78
CA ILE A 257 38.19 -9.39 23.15
C ILE A 257 38.91 -8.07 23.45
N GLN A 258 40.06 -8.12 24.13
CA GLN A 258 40.88 -6.93 24.37
C GLN A 258 41.39 -6.33 23.05
N THR A 259 41.96 -7.15 22.16
CA THR A 259 42.48 -6.71 20.85
C THR A 259 41.38 -6.11 19.97
N ILE A 260 40.18 -6.73 19.95
CA ILE A 260 39.00 -6.19 19.26
C ILE A 260 38.62 -4.83 19.86
N THR A 261 38.63 -4.69 21.18
CA THR A 261 38.29 -3.45 21.86
C THR A 261 39.26 -2.32 21.53
N GLU A 262 40.57 -2.59 21.54
CA GLU A 262 41.61 -1.63 21.15
C GLU A 262 41.43 -1.21 19.68
N HIS A 263 41.07 -2.14 18.80
CA HIS A 263 40.77 -1.82 17.40
C HIS A 263 39.52 -0.94 17.26
N ILE A 264 38.44 -1.24 17.98
CA ILE A 264 37.22 -0.42 17.98
C ILE A 264 37.52 1.01 18.48
N GLN A 265 38.33 1.14 19.53
CA GLN A 265 38.76 2.43 20.06
C GLN A 265 39.59 3.22 19.05
N SER A 266 40.43 2.55 18.24
CA SER A 266 41.20 3.19 17.17
C SER A 266 40.32 3.82 16.07
N LEU A 267 39.07 3.36 15.91
CA LEU A 267 38.09 3.94 14.99
C LEU A 267 37.40 5.21 15.54
N GLY A 268 37.79 5.67 16.74
CA GLY A 268 37.19 6.83 17.41
C GLY A 268 35.89 6.52 18.16
N ILE A 269 35.64 5.24 18.48
CA ILE A 269 34.45 4.79 19.22
C ILE A 269 34.82 4.51 20.69
N GLN A 270 34.07 5.08 21.63
CA GLN A 270 34.20 4.74 23.05
C GLN A 270 33.58 3.38 23.33
N VAL A 271 34.23 2.54 24.13
CA VAL A 271 33.74 1.20 24.47
C VAL A 271 33.53 1.10 25.97
N ARG A 272 32.38 0.56 26.38
CA ARG A 272 32.06 0.27 27.78
C ARG A 272 31.60 -1.18 27.93
N PHE A 273 32.03 -1.80 29.01
CA PHE A 273 31.64 -3.15 29.41
C PHE A 273 30.62 -3.11 30.54
N GLY A 274 29.72 -4.09 30.56
CA GLY A 274 28.67 -4.17 31.56
C GLY A 274 27.50 -3.22 31.32
N ALA A 275 26.39 -3.51 32.00
CA ALA A 275 25.22 -2.66 32.06
C ALA A 275 25.27 -1.79 33.32
N GLN A 276 24.81 -0.54 33.24
CA GLN A 276 24.65 0.29 34.43
C GLN A 276 23.47 -0.15 35.30
N ASP A 277 23.60 0.16 36.59
CA ASP A 277 22.54 -0.06 37.55
C ASP A 277 21.32 0.80 37.25
N VAL A 278 20.14 0.22 37.48
CA VAL A 278 18.87 0.92 37.31
C VAL A 278 18.81 2.10 38.31
N PRO A 279 18.57 3.35 37.86
CA PRO A 279 18.63 4.57 38.69
C PRO A 279 17.70 4.70 39.92
N CYS A 280 17.11 3.63 40.47
CA CYS A 280 16.26 3.74 41.67
C CYS A 280 16.25 2.51 42.59
N CYS A 281 17.22 1.60 42.49
CA CYS A 281 17.12 0.32 43.20
C CYS A 281 17.68 0.27 44.64
N SER A 282 18.03 1.40 45.27
CA SER A 282 18.60 1.38 46.63
C SER A 282 17.64 1.75 47.77
N GLN A 283 16.51 2.44 47.56
CA GLN A 283 15.72 2.97 48.70
C GLN A 283 14.17 2.95 48.64
N THR A 284 13.51 2.47 47.58
CA THR A 284 12.03 2.34 47.59
C THR A 284 11.58 0.90 47.48
N VAL A 285 10.94 0.42 48.55
CA VAL A 285 10.12 -0.78 48.59
C VAL A 285 9.15 -0.73 47.39
N ALA A 286 9.26 -1.70 46.49
CA ALA A 286 8.41 -1.93 45.31
C ALA A 286 8.83 -1.39 43.92
N GLY A 287 10.09 -1.00 43.67
CA GLY A 287 10.62 -0.96 42.29
C GLY A 287 9.89 -0.04 41.30
N ILE A 288 9.31 1.07 41.78
CA ILE A 288 8.61 2.07 40.97
C ILE A 288 9.57 3.23 40.67
N TYR A 289 9.73 3.58 39.39
CA TYR A 289 10.48 4.76 38.96
C TYR A 289 9.72 6.05 39.35
N PRO A 290 10.41 7.13 39.75
CA PRO A 290 9.75 8.41 40.07
C PRO A 290 9.20 9.10 38.81
N ALA A 291 8.01 9.70 38.91
CA ALA A 291 7.35 10.41 37.82
C ALA A 291 8.15 11.68 37.41
N LEU A 292 8.32 11.90 36.11
CA LEU A 292 9.10 13.04 35.58
C LEU A 292 8.36 14.39 35.69
N PRO A 293 9.08 15.52 35.82
CA PRO A 293 8.49 16.84 36.04
C PRO A 293 7.84 17.45 34.77
N LEU A 294 6.70 18.12 34.98
CA LEU A 294 5.92 18.80 33.94
C LEU A 294 6.21 20.31 33.91
N PRO A 295 6.00 21.00 32.76
CA PRO A 295 6.34 22.42 32.62
C PRO A 295 5.42 23.37 33.41
N SER A 296 5.99 24.45 33.97
CA SER A 296 5.32 25.47 34.80
C SER A 296 4.26 26.30 34.04
N PRO A 297 3.09 26.66 34.62
CA PRO A 297 2.04 27.41 33.91
C PRO A 297 2.49 28.76 33.33
N LEU A 298 2.02 29.12 32.12
CA LEU A 298 2.38 30.39 31.47
C LEU A 298 1.75 31.61 32.17
N PRO A 299 2.49 32.73 32.32
CA PRO A 299 1.95 33.97 32.88
C PRO A 299 1.03 34.69 31.87
N LYS A 300 0.08 35.49 32.37
CA LYS A 300 -0.79 36.33 31.52
C LYS A 300 -0.02 37.55 31.02
N LEU A 301 0.54 37.46 29.81
CA LEU A 301 1.32 38.54 29.19
C LEU A 301 0.47 39.78 28.87
N ARG A 302 0.95 40.98 29.16
CA ARG A 302 0.30 42.27 28.79
C ARG A 302 0.97 42.93 27.58
N PRO A 303 0.24 43.62 26.68
CA PRO A 303 0.84 44.43 25.61
C PRO A 303 1.32 45.80 26.14
N THR A 304 2.14 46.50 25.34
CA THR A 304 2.44 47.93 25.55
C THR A 304 1.23 48.80 25.19
N LEU A 305 1.12 50.00 25.78
CA LEU A 305 0.05 50.96 25.43
C LEU A 305 0.23 51.59 24.04
N THR A 306 1.47 51.64 23.56
CA THR A 306 1.80 51.98 22.17
C THR A 306 1.89 50.69 21.34
N LEU A 307 1.06 50.55 20.31
CA LEU A 307 0.98 49.36 19.46
C LEU A 307 1.47 49.65 18.05
N ASN A 308 2.36 48.79 17.56
CA ASN A 308 2.76 48.77 16.15
C ASN A 308 1.86 47.81 15.36
N LEU A 309 1.24 48.28 14.27
CA LEU A 309 0.30 47.53 13.44
C LEU A 309 0.98 47.10 12.13
N ASP A 310 0.93 45.81 11.81
CA ASP A 310 1.20 45.32 10.46
C ASP A 310 -0.01 45.57 9.54
N ALA A 311 0.18 45.56 8.22
CA ALA A 311 -0.90 45.63 7.22
C ALA A 311 -2.11 44.76 7.57
N SER A 312 -1.92 43.55 8.08
CA SER A 312 -3.03 42.67 8.48
C SER A 312 -3.78 43.17 9.73
N GLY A 313 -3.08 43.77 10.69
CA GLY A 313 -3.69 44.45 11.84
C GLY A 313 -4.43 45.72 11.44
N LEU A 314 -3.90 46.48 10.48
CA LEU A 314 -4.58 47.65 9.92
C LEU A 314 -5.88 47.28 9.21
N ILE A 315 -5.85 46.24 8.36
CA ILE A 315 -7.04 45.74 7.66
C ILE A 315 -8.10 45.29 8.67
N ALA A 316 -7.68 44.56 9.70
CA ALA A 316 -8.57 44.10 10.75
C ALA A 316 -9.24 45.27 11.49
N LEU A 317 -8.50 46.35 11.74
CA LEU A 317 -9.01 47.53 12.43
C LEU A 317 -10.04 48.32 11.61
N VAL A 318 -9.97 48.32 10.27
CA VAL A 318 -10.91 49.08 9.41
C VAL A 318 -12.05 48.24 8.83
N SER A 319 -11.94 46.90 8.93
CA SER A 319 -12.89 45.93 8.39
C SER A 319 -14.32 46.14 8.88
N ASP A 320 -15.30 45.93 8.00
CA ASP A 320 -16.71 45.91 8.38
C ASP A 320 -17.02 44.80 9.41
N ILE A 321 -16.25 43.72 9.45
CA ILE A 321 -16.42 42.64 10.45
C ILE A 321 -16.23 43.20 11.88
N SER A 322 -15.18 44.00 12.10
CA SER A 322 -14.87 44.57 13.41
C SER A 322 -15.79 45.70 13.84
N HIS A 323 -16.49 46.35 12.89
CA HIS A 323 -17.35 47.51 13.15
C HIS A 323 -18.86 47.24 13.03
N GLY A 324 -19.28 46.28 12.20
CA GLY A 324 -20.66 46.05 11.80
C GLY A 324 -21.58 45.58 12.93
N PRO A 325 -22.92 45.66 12.76
CA PRO A 325 -23.88 45.24 13.77
C PRO A 325 -23.85 43.71 13.96
N LEU A 326 -23.96 43.25 15.20
CA LEU A 326 -24.02 41.81 15.53
C LEU A 326 -25.48 41.39 15.78
N ASP A 327 -26.40 41.81 14.91
CA ASP A 327 -27.81 41.45 15.00
C ASP A 327 -28.08 40.06 14.40
N GLN A 328 -29.26 39.49 14.71
CA GLN A 328 -29.63 38.15 14.25
C GLN A 328 -29.78 38.07 12.73
N GLU A 329 -30.20 39.16 12.06
CA GLU A 329 -30.40 39.19 10.61
C GLU A 329 -29.07 39.19 9.83
N ILE A 330 -28.08 39.99 10.24
CA ILE A 330 -26.75 39.96 9.63
C ILE A 330 -26.07 38.62 9.93
N ASN A 331 -26.29 38.00 11.09
CA ASN A 331 -25.79 36.65 11.38
C ASN A 331 -26.34 35.60 10.39
N VAL A 332 -27.60 35.69 9.97
CA VAL A 332 -28.17 34.81 8.93
C VAL A 332 -27.53 35.07 7.57
N LEU A 333 -27.40 36.34 7.17
CA LEU A 333 -26.75 36.72 5.90
C LEU A 333 -25.28 36.27 5.84
N VAL A 334 -24.57 36.38 6.96
CA VAL A 334 -23.17 35.93 7.10
C VAL A 334 -23.07 34.41 7.11
N GLN A 335 -23.98 33.66 7.75
CA GLN A 335 -23.99 32.19 7.66
C GLN A 335 -24.14 31.69 6.21
N HIS A 336 -24.84 32.46 5.38
CA HIS A 336 -25.04 32.18 3.96
C HIS A 336 -24.05 32.89 3.02
N HIS A 337 -23.02 33.58 3.53
CA HIS A 337 -22.03 34.25 2.70
C HIS A 337 -21.22 33.23 1.87
N SER A 338 -21.05 33.49 0.57
CA SER A 338 -20.40 32.56 -0.38
C SER A 338 -18.93 32.28 -0.04
N ASN A 339 -18.23 33.27 0.52
CA ASN A 339 -16.85 33.13 0.99
C ASN A 339 -16.80 32.56 2.42
N ARG A 340 -16.43 31.28 2.53
CA ARG A 340 -16.28 30.56 3.81
C ARG A 340 -15.32 31.25 4.79
N ALA A 341 -14.23 31.85 4.30
CA ALA A 341 -13.25 32.51 5.17
C ALA A 341 -13.84 33.73 5.88
N ILE A 342 -14.67 34.51 5.19
CA ILE A 342 -15.36 35.67 5.79
C ILE A 342 -16.35 35.21 6.87
N ARG A 343 -17.07 34.10 6.66
CA ARG A 343 -17.98 33.53 7.67
C ARG A 343 -17.26 33.11 8.96
N GLU A 344 -16.11 32.46 8.81
CA GLU A 344 -15.31 32.01 9.95
C GLU A 344 -14.76 33.21 10.73
N GLN A 345 -14.35 34.28 10.04
CA GLN A 345 -13.85 35.51 10.66
C GLN A 345 -14.96 36.28 11.40
N TYR A 346 -16.19 36.28 10.88
CA TYR A 346 -17.33 36.87 11.56
C TYR A 346 -17.73 36.09 12.82
N THR A 347 -17.79 34.75 12.73
CA THR A 347 -18.01 33.87 13.89
C THR A 347 -16.92 34.07 14.95
N GLN A 348 -15.67 34.26 14.53
CA GLN A 348 -14.57 34.57 15.45
C GLN A 348 -14.72 35.95 16.10
N GLU A 349 -15.11 36.97 15.35
CA GLU A 349 -15.34 38.31 15.88
C GLU A 349 -16.50 38.35 16.88
N LEU A 350 -17.52 37.50 16.73
CA LEU A 350 -18.59 37.29 17.71
C LEU A 350 -18.07 36.72 19.04
N GLN A 351 -17.14 35.77 18.97
CA GLN A 351 -16.57 35.09 20.15
C GLN A 351 -15.49 35.93 20.84
N SER A 352 -14.69 36.64 20.05
CA SER A 352 -13.51 37.38 20.51
C SER A 352 -13.36 38.70 19.73
N PRO A 353 -14.18 39.72 20.05
CA PRO A 353 -14.20 40.96 19.29
C PRO A 353 -12.89 41.74 19.43
N LEU A 354 -12.27 42.14 18.31
CA LEU A 354 -10.95 42.79 18.28
C LEU A 354 -10.90 44.05 19.16
N LEU A 355 -11.85 44.97 18.96
CA LEU A 355 -11.91 46.23 19.70
C LEU A 355 -12.24 46.01 21.18
N GLY A 356 -12.97 44.95 21.52
CA GLY A 356 -13.20 44.53 22.91
C GLY A 356 -11.92 43.99 23.57
N MET A 357 -11.11 43.21 22.84
CA MET A 357 -9.82 42.73 23.32
C MET A 357 -8.82 43.87 23.54
N LEU A 358 -8.77 44.85 22.63
CA LEU A 358 -7.95 46.05 22.80
C LEU A 358 -8.35 46.82 24.06
N GLN A 359 -9.66 46.99 24.29
CA GLN A 359 -10.17 47.64 25.51
C GLN A 359 -9.77 46.90 26.80
N ASN A 360 -9.78 45.57 26.79
CA ASN A 360 -9.50 44.75 27.96
C ASN A 360 -8.01 44.58 28.24
N ALA A 361 -7.18 44.53 27.19
CA ALA A 361 -5.73 44.34 27.33
C ALA A 361 -4.99 45.65 27.59
N CYS A 362 -5.54 46.78 27.14
CA CYS A 362 -4.94 48.11 27.28
C CYS A 362 -5.85 49.00 28.16
N PRO A 363 -5.53 49.18 29.46
CA PRO A 363 -6.37 49.95 30.37
C PRO A 363 -6.32 51.47 30.12
N GLY A 364 -5.29 51.98 29.44
CA GLY A 364 -5.05 53.41 29.17
C GLY A 364 -5.33 53.86 27.73
N GLU A 365 -4.80 55.02 27.35
CA GLU A 365 -4.83 55.53 25.97
C GLU A 365 -3.96 54.65 25.06
N ILE A 366 -4.48 54.35 23.86
CA ILE A 366 -3.88 53.41 22.91
C ILE A 366 -3.34 54.20 21.73
N GLN A 367 -2.02 54.24 21.62
CA GLN A 367 -1.32 54.90 20.52
C GLN A 367 -1.02 53.90 19.40
N LEU A 368 -1.32 54.28 18.16
CA LEU A 368 -1.17 53.41 16.98
C LEU A 368 0.00 53.88 16.10
N LEU A 369 0.89 52.95 15.79
CA LEU A 369 2.00 53.12 14.86
C LEU A 369 1.89 52.11 13.72
N ALA A 370 2.36 52.46 12.53
CA ALA A 370 2.57 51.51 11.43
C ALA A 370 3.71 51.95 10.54
N THR A 371 4.32 51.00 9.81
CA THR A 371 5.33 51.33 8.79
C THR A 371 4.66 51.89 7.53
N THR A 372 5.37 52.75 6.79
CA THR A 372 4.91 53.29 5.49
C THR A 372 4.49 52.17 4.54
N ALA A 373 5.27 51.09 4.47
CA ALA A 373 4.95 49.91 3.66
C ALA A 373 3.64 49.22 4.08
N SER A 374 3.29 49.21 5.38
CA SER A 374 2.03 48.65 5.86
C SER A 374 0.84 49.55 5.51
N VAL A 375 1.02 50.86 5.56
CA VAL A 375 0.00 51.86 5.17
C VAL A 375 -0.27 51.82 3.67
N GLU A 376 0.78 51.79 2.84
CA GLU A 376 0.65 51.62 1.38
C GLU A 376 -0.10 50.33 1.04
N LYS A 377 0.22 49.24 1.74
CA LYS A 377 -0.44 47.95 1.54
C LYS A 377 -1.93 47.99 1.94
N LEU A 378 -2.26 48.67 3.05
CA LEU A 378 -3.64 48.91 3.45
C LEU A 378 -4.42 49.65 2.36
N LEU A 379 -3.88 50.76 1.84
CA LEU A 379 -4.53 51.56 0.80
C LEU A 379 -4.71 50.78 -0.50
N GLN A 380 -3.69 50.02 -0.91
CA GLN A 380 -3.78 49.15 -2.08
C GLN A 380 -4.93 48.14 -1.96
N ILE A 381 -5.04 47.47 -0.81
CA ILE A 381 -6.06 46.42 -0.59
C ILE A 381 -7.46 47.03 -0.44
N THR A 382 -7.59 48.11 0.32
CA THR A 382 -8.89 48.78 0.56
C THR A 382 -9.46 49.44 -0.70
N ASN A 383 -8.62 50.03 -1.55
CA ASN A 383 -9.08 50.58 -2.83
C ASN A 383 -9.51 49.49 -3.84
N LEU A 384 -8.89 48.31 -3.77
CA LEU A 384 -9.22 47.20 -4.67
C LEU A 384 -10.47 46.43 -4.22
N LEU A 385 -10.62 46.19 -2.91
CA LEU A 385 -11.57 45.21 -2.37
C LEU A 385 -12.51 45.77 -1.27
N GLY A 386 -12.26 46.98 -0.76
CA GLY A 386 -13.00 47.52 0.37
C GLY A 386 -14.36 48.09 0.00
N SER A 387 -15.34 47.94 0.90
CA SER A 387 -16.63 48.63 0.83
C SER A 387 -16.46 50.15 0.95
N VAL A 388 -17.51 50.91 0.62
CA VAL A 388 -17.50 52.38 0.80
C VAL A 388 -17.23 52.75 2.28
N ALA A 389 -17.75 51.96 3.22
CA ALA A 389 -17.51 52.18 4.65
C ALA A 389 -16.08 51.86 5.06
N GLU A 390 -15.50 50.76 4.54
CA GLU A 390 -14.11 50.36 4.81
C GLU A 390 -13.10 51.34 4.20
N GLN A 391 -13.34 51.80 2.97
CA GLN A 391 -12.52 52.83 2.32
C GLN A 391 -12.58 54.17 3.07
N ARG A 392 -13.75 54.55 3.58
CA ARG A 392 -13.91 55.74 4.43
C ARG A 392 -13.14 55.59 5.75
N ARG A 393 -13.29 54.46 6.45
CA ARG A 393 -12.56 54.22 7.71
C ARG A 393 -11.04 54.18 7.51
N ALA A 394 -10.56 53.60 6.42
CA ALA A 394 -9.14 53.63 6.07
C ALA A 394 -8.62 55.07 5.88
N ARG A 395 -9.37 55.93 5.19
CA ARG A 395 -9.03 57.37 5.05
C ARG A 395 -9.12 58.12 6.38
N ALA A 396 -10.12 57.81 7.21
CA ALA A 396 -10.31 58.41 8.52
C ALA A 396 -9.19 58.03 9.51
N LEU A 397 -8.69 56.78 9.44
CA LEU A 397 -7.56 56.29 10.22
C LEU A 397 -6.27 57.09 9.96
N LEU A 398 -6.08 57.55 8.72
CA LEU A 398 -4.90 58.32 8.29
C LEU A 398 -5.07 59.83 8.48
N SER A 399 -6.28 60.36 8.30
CA SER A 399 -6.55 61.82 8.41
C SER A 399 -6.86 62.29 9.83
N GLY A 400 -7.19 61.38 10.75
CA GLY A 400 -7.55 61.71 12.12
C GLY A 400 -9.03 62.08 12.30
N ASN A 401 -9.86 61.93 11.26
CA ASN A 401 -11.29 62.22 11.34
C ASN A 401 -12.03 61.15 12.17
N ARG A 402 -12.18 61.40 13.48
CA ARG A 402 -12.82 60.47 14.41
C ARG A 402 -14.29 60.17 14.07
N VAL A 403 -15.02 61.15 13.53
CA VAL A 403 -16.44 60.98 13.20
C VAL A 403 -16.58 59.96 12.07
N ASP A 404 -15.80 60.14 11.00
CA ASP A 404 -15.82 59.23 9.84
C ASP A 404 -15.29 57.83 10.15
N PHE A 405 -14.41 57.70 11.15
CA PHE A 405 -13.91 56.40 11.58
C PHE A 405 -14.97 55.58 12.33
N TRP A 406 -15.76 56.24 13.21
CA TRP A 406 -16.72 55.56 14.09
C TRP A 406 -18.16 55.54 13.59
N ILE A 407 -18.49 56.27 12.53
CA ILE A 407 -19.85 56.29 11.97
C ILE A 407 -20.29 54.89 11.49
N GLY A 408 -21.46 54.45 11.98
CA GLY A 408 -22.00 53.11 11.72
C GLY A 408 -21.30 51.97 12.49
N SER A 409 -20.33 52.28 13.36
CA SER A 409 -19.65 51.29 14.21
C SER A 409 -20.46 50.95 15.46
N ARG A 410 -20.59 49.65 15.77
CA ARG A 410 -21.17 49.19 17.04
C ARG A 410 -20.39 49.65 18.28
N TRP A 411 -19.15 50.08 18.10
CA TRP A 411 -18.25 50.53 19.17
C TRP A 411 -18.27 52.04 19.42
N HIS A 412 -19.06 52.83 18.67
CA HIS A 412 -18.98 54.29 18.74
C HIS A 412 -19.23 54.86 20.15
N SER A 413 -20.00 54.13 20.98
CA SER A 413 -20.32 54.50 22.37
C SER A 413 -19.45 53.81 23.42
N CYS A 414 -18.55 52.91 23.02
CA CYS A 414 -17.71 52.13 23.94
C CYS A 414 -16.44 52.90 24.37
N PRO A 415 -15.85 52.60 25.55
CA PRO A 415 -14.60 53.22 26.01
C PRO A 415 -13.45 53.17 24.99
N VAL A 416 -13.32 52.07 24.23
CA VAL A 416 -12.30 51.94 23.17
C VAL A 416 -12.37 53.06 22.12
N ALA A 417 -13.56 53.58 21.81
CA ALA A 417 -13.73 54.66 20.84
C ALA A 417 -13.21 56.01 21.34
N ARG A 418 -13.00 56.19 22.65
CA ARG A 418 -12.32 57.36 23.23
C ARG A 418 -10.83 57.11 23.44
N ARG A 419 -10.44 55.88 23.79
CA ARG A 419 -9.06 55.48 24.10
C ARG A 419 -8.17 55.31 22.87
N LEU A 420 -8.72 54.99 21.70
CA LEU A 420 -7.95 54.85 20.47
C LEU A 420 -7.57 56.23 19.91
N GLU A 421 -6.28 56.52 19.83
CA GLU A 421 -5.76 57.75 19.22
C GLU A 421 -5.76 57.66 17.69
N LEU A 422 -6.18 58.75 17.03
CA LEU A 422 -6.18 58.94 15.57
C LEU A 422 -5.58 60.33 15.27
N PRO A 423 -4.78 60.51 14.20
CA PRO A 423 -4.43 59.53 13.17
C PRO A 423 -3.35 58.53 13.59
N ILE A 424 -3.21 57.44 12.82
CA ILE A 424 -2.05 56.55 12.94
C ILE A 424 -0.77 57.27 12.50
N ARG A 425 0.32 57.08 13.26
CA ARG A 425 1.61 57.72 12.97
C ARG A 425 2.57 56.79 12.23
N THR A 426 3.29 57.33 11.25
CA THR A 426 4.34 56.62 10.48
C THR A 426 5.76 57.02 10.89
N ASP A 427 5.90 58.15 11.59
CA ASP A 427 7.19 58.74 11.93
C ASP A 427 7.83 58.09 13.16
N PHE A 428 9.10 58.41 13.42
CA PHE A 428 9.81 57.95 14.62
C PHE A 428 9.17 58.54 15.89
N PHE A 429 8.79 57.66 16.82
CA PHE A 429 8.12 58.02 18.06
C PHE A 429 8.76 57.29 19.24
N GLN A 430 9.11 58.03 20.29
CA GLN A 430 9.65 57.48 21.53
C GLN A 430 8.48 57.16 22.47
N SER A 431 8.18 55.89 22.67
CA SER A 431 7.06 55.44 23.52
C SER A 431 7.32 55.74 25.00
N SER A 432 6.28 56.17 25.72
CA SER A 432 6.31 56.36 27.19
C SER A 432 6.37 55.02 27.95
N GLU A 433 5.89 53.94 27.34
CA GLU A 433 5.94 52.58 27.87
C GLU A 433 6.49 51.61 26.82
N SER A 434 7.50 50.82 27.19
CA SER A 434 8.15 49.85 26.30
C SER A 434 8.43 48.55 27.04
N PHE A 435 8.61 47.45 26.31
CA PHE A 435 9.05 46.20 26.94
C PHE A 435 10.53 46.20 27.33
N ALA A 436 11.27 47.30 27.17
CA ALA A 436 12.64 47.43 27.62
C ALA A 436 12.79 47.39 29.16
N SER A 437 11.69 47.62 29.89
CA SER A 437 11.64 47.50 31.36
C SER A 437 11.51 46.04 31.85
N ASP A 438 11.32 45.07 30.94
CA ASP A 438 11.24 43.64 31.24
C ASP A 438 12.49 42.95 30.67
N GLU A 439 13.46 42.67 31.53
CA GLU A 439 14.76 42.09 31.15
C GLU A 439 14.59 40.76 30.40
N THR A 440 13.65 39.92 30.85
CA THR A 440 13.33 38.64 30.22
C THR A 440 12.74 38.82 28.83
N ALA A 441 11.80 39.77 28.67
CA ALA A 441 11.27 40.11 27.35
C ALA A 441 12.36 40.67 26.41
N CYS A 442 13.30 41.47 26.93
CA CYS A 442 14.36 42.06 26.13
C CYS A 442 15.35 41.01 25.58
N ILE A 443 15.73 40.02 26.39
CA ILE A 443 16.58 38.90 25.93
C ILE A 443 15.85 38.08 24.86
N GLN A 444 14.56 37.80 25.08
CA GLN A 444 13.73 37.10 24.09
C GLN A 444 13.55 37.89 22.79
N ALA A 445 13.49 39.23 22.86
CA ALA A 445 13.43 40.11 21.70
C ALA A 445 14.70 40.01 20.85
N GLY A 446 15.88 39.95 21.47
CA GLY A 446 17.15 39.73 20.79
C GLY A 446 17.15 38.42 19.98
N ARG A 447 16.70 37.32 20.61
CA ARG A 447 16.56 36.02 19.94
C ARG A 447 15.58 36.05 18.77
N LEU A 448 14.44 36.72 18.95
CA LEU A 448 13.43 36.87 17.89
C LEU A 448 13.92 37.76 16.74
N LYS A 449 14.79 38.73 17.01
CA LYS A 449 15.44 39.57 15.98
C LYS A 449 16.39 38.77 15.11
N GLU A 450 17.18 37.88 15.71
CA GLU A 450 18.02 36.94 14.94
C GLU A 450 17.18 35.93 14.15
N ALA A 451 16.11 35.41 14.76
CA ALA A 451 15.15 34.54 14.10
C ALA A 451 14.50 35.24 12.89
N LEU A 452 14.19 36.54 13.00
CA LEU A 452 13.65 37.35 11.91
C LEU A 452 14.65 37.55 10.78
N ALA A 453 15.94 37.74 11.09
CA ALA A 453 17.00 37.83 10.10
C ALA A 453 17.20 36.50 9.35
N GLN A 454 17.05 35.35 10.01
CA GLN A 454 17.07 34.04 9.35
C GLN A 454 15.80 33.79 8.53
N ALA A 455 14.62 34.08 9.09
CA ALA A 455 13.33 33.87 8.45
C ALA A 455 13.14 34.73 7.19
N SER A 456 13.68 35.95 7.17
CA SER A 456 13.64 36.85 6.02
C SER A 456 14.57 36.42 4.89
N LYS A 457 15.66 35.71 5.20
CA LYS A 457 16.61 35.13 4.23
C LYS A 457 16.25 33.70 3.80
N ALA A 458 15.25 33.10 4.43
CA ALA A 458 14.81 31.74 4.11
C ALA A 458 14.22 31.66 2.69
N PRO A 459 14.31 30.48 2.02
CA PRO A 459 13.77 30.29 0.67
C PRO A 459 12.33 30.78 0.56
N LEU A 460 12.00 31.45 -0.56
CA LEU A 460 10.66 31.96 -0.81
C LEU A 460 9.64 30.81 -0.70
N LYS A 461 8.76 30.93 0.28
CA LYS A 461 7.63 30.02 0.51
C LYS A 461 6.35 30.85 0.59
N THR A 462 5.26 30.30 0.11
CA THR A 462 3.97 30.99 0.13
C THR A 462 3.57 31.32 1.58
N LYS A 463 3.18 32.57 1.86
CA LYS A 463 2.81 33.06 3.20
C LYS A 463 3.92 32.96 4.27
N SER A 464 5.21 32.96 3.87
CA SER A 464 6.35 33.11 4.78
C SER A 464 6.74 34.57 4.97
N LEU A 465 7.56 34.86 5.98
CA LEU A 465 8.12 36.21 6.19
C LEU A 465 9.02 36.67 5.03
N SER A 466 9.71 35.74 4.35
CA SER A 466 10.51 36.05 3.16
C SER A 466 9.65 36.52 1.96
N ASN A 467 8.35 36.23 1.94
CA ASN A 467 7.42 36.69 0.89
C ASN A 467 6.54 37.89 1.31
N SER A 468 6.61 38.33 2.57
CA SER A 468 5.77 39.39 3.15
C SER A 468 6.62 40.56 3.66
N ILE A 469 7.24 41.31 2.74
CA ILE A 469 8.20 42.39 3.05
C ILE A 469 7.62 43.44 4.02
N HIS A 470 6.35 43.82 3.85
CA HIS A 470 5.67 44.79 4.73
C HIS A 470 5.52 44.27 6.17
N THR A 471 5.18 42.99 6.35
CA THR A 471 5.09 42.34 7.66
C THR A 471 6.46 42.21 8.31
N THR A 472 7.49 41.81 7.54
CA THR A 472 8.88 41.74 8.02
C THR A 472 9.39 43.11 8.48
N ALA A 473 9.12 44.17 7.72
CA ALA A 473 9.46 45.55 8.10
C ALA A 473 8.71 46.01 9.37
N SER A 474 7.43 45.64 9.51
CA SER A 474 6.65 45.95 10.72
C SER A 474 7.17 45.20 11.95
N PHE A 475 7.51 43.91 11.82
CA PHE A 475 8.10 43.13 12.91
C PHE A 475 9.45 43.70 13.35
N GLN A 476 10.30 44.07 12.39
CA GLN A 476 11.57 44.74 12.66
C GLN A 476 11.36 46.05 13.40
N ARG A 477 10.38 46.87 12.96
CA ARG A 477 10.04 48.15 13.60
C ARG A 477 9.63 48.01 15.06
N GLY A 478 8.76 47.05 15.38
CA GLY A 478 8.31 46.81 16.75
C GLY A 478 9.42 46.31 17.67
N LEU A 479 10.26 45.41 17.17
CA LEU A 479 11.45 44.92 17.89
C LEU A 479 12.46 46.03 18.16
N ASP A 480 12.76 46.88 17.17
CA ASP A 480 13.73 47.98 17.31
C ASP A 480 13.21 49.11 18.21
N SER A 481 11.89 49.31 18.26
CA SER A 481 11.27 50.36 19.07
C SER A 481 10.83 49.88 20.46
N CYS A 482 11.10 48.61 20.79
CA CYS A 482 10.69 47.96 22.05
C CYS A 482 9.18 48.03 22.36
N ILE A 483 8.31 47.91 21.35
CA ILE A 483 6.85 47.97 21.49
C ILE A 483 6.15 46.74 20.91
N THR A 484 4.99 46.40 21.46
CA THR A 484 4.20 45.26 21.01
C THR A 484 3.73 45.44 19.56
N THR A 485 3.96 44.44 18.72
CA THR A 485 3.44 44.40 17.34
C THR A 485 2.18 43.55 17.25
N LEU A 486 1.10 44.15 16.76
CA LEU A 486 -0.19 43.52 16.50
C LEU A 486 -0.28 43.03 15.05
N THR A 487 -0.57 41.75 14.87
CA THR A 487 -0.56 41.08 13.56
C THR A 487 -1.55 39.92 13.52
N SER A 488 -2.09 39.60 12.35
CA SER A 488 -2.80 38.32 12.11
C SER A 488 -1.99 37.31 11.31
N HIS A 489 -0.68 37.54 11.11
CA HIS A 489 0.18 36.71 10.27
C HIS A 489 0.73 35.48 11.04
N ALA A 490 -0.17 34.54 11.36
CA ALA A 490 0.13 33.35 12.18
C ALA A 490 1.32 32.51 11.68
N ASN A 491 1.44 32.33 10.37
CA ASN A 491 2.55 31.58 9.77
C ASN A 491 3.91 32.25 10.02
N GLY A 492 3.93 33.58 10.06
CA GLY A 492 5.15 34.34 10.33
C GLY A 492 5.58 34.23 11.79
N ILE A 493 4.61 34.30 12.70
CA ILE A 493 4.85 34.08 14.14
C ILE A 493 5.31 32.65 14.42
N ALA A 494 4.70 31.64 13.80
CA ALA A 494 5.12 30.24 13.94
C ALA A 494 6.52 29.99 13.37
N GLN A 495 6.83 30.59 12.21
CA GLN A 495 8.16 30.55 11.59
C GLN A 495 9.23 31.19 12.50
N LEU A 496 8.94 32.37 13.08
CA LEU A 496 9.83 33.01 14.05
C LEU A 496 10.04 32.15 15.30
N ALA A 497 8.96 31.58 15.83
CA ALA A 497 9.04 30.71 16.99
C ALA A 497 9.94 29.50 16.73
N THR A 498 9.81 28.87 15.55
CA THR A 498 10.65 27.74 15.12
C THR A 498 12.12 28.12 14.98
N TYR A 499 12.45 29.18 14.23
CA TYR A 499 13.84 29.62 14.10
C TYR A 499 14.43 30.09 15.43
N SER A 500 13.62 30.71 16.30
CA SER A 500 14.07 31.09 17.65
C SER A 500 14.41 29.89 18.54
N ALA A 501 13.76 28.74 18.31
CA ALA A 501 14.08 27.50 18.99
C ALA A 501 15.41 26.92 18.48
N GLU A 502 15.68 26.99 17.17
CA GLU A 502 16.96 26.57 16.57
C GLU A 502 18.14 27.44 17.02
N ILE A 503 17.93 28.75 17.18
CA ILE A 503 18.94 29.70 17.67
C ILE A 503 19.29 29.46 19.15
N ALA A 504 18.42 28.78 19.91
CA ALA A 504 18.69 28.39 21.29
C ALA A 504 19.74 27.27 21.46
N SER A 505 20.42 26.89 20.37
CA SER A 505 21.66 26.09 20.37
C SER A 505 22.80 26.80 21.12
N PRO A 506 23.87 26.11 21.58
CA PRO A 506 24.72 26.52 22.72
C PRO A 506 25.57 27.79 22.53
N THR A 507 25.45 28.47 21.39
CA THR A 507 26.05 29.78 21.12
C THR A 507 25.39 30.95 21.86
N TYR A 508 24.21 30.75 22.47
CA TYR A 508 23.65 31.68 23.46
C TYR A 508 23.88 31.09 24.87
N PRO A 509 24.93 31.51 25.59
CA PRO A 509 25.15 30.99 26.93
C PRO A 509 24.08 31.57 27.87
N PRO A 510 23.43 30.74 28.71
CA PRO A 510 22.82 31.21 29.95
C PRO A 510 23.87 31.64 30.98
N TYR A 511 25.16 31.68 30.62
CA TYR A 511 26.28 32.00 31.50
C TYR A 511 26.17 33.40 32.15
N ARG A 512 25.36 34.31 31.60
CA ARG A 512 25.11 35.61 32.24
C ARG A 512 24.17 35.52 33.45
N LEU A 513 23.35 34.46 33.55
CA LEU A 513 22.46 34.23 34.70
C LEU A 513 23.17 33.58 35.91
N GLN A 514 24.41 33.10 35.77
CA GLN A 514 25.19 32.60 36.90
C GLN A 514 25.87 33.72 37.71
N ASN A 515 26.06 34.90 37.12
CA ASN A 515 26.82 36.00 37.75
C ASN A 515 25.99 37.25 38.09
N SER A 516 24.70 37.28 37.77
CA SER A 516 23.80 38.37 38.17
C SER A 516 22.97 37.95 39.38
N SER A 517 22.97 38.77 40.43
CA SER A 517 22.10 38.68 41.62
C SER A 517 20.61 38.92 41.30
N MET A 518 20.13 38.49 40.13
CA MET A 518 18.70 38.38 39.85
C MET A 518 18.12 37.40 40.86
N SER A 519 17.10 37.82 41.60
CA SER A 519 16.37 36.91 42.47
C SER A 519 15.90 35.72 41.62
N THR A 520 16.13 34.52 42.12
CA THR A 520 15.71 33.22 41.56
C THR A 520 14.18 33.09 41.31
N LYS A 521 13.41 34.17 41.43
CA LYS A 521 11.95 34.20 41.42
C LYS A 521 11.31 34.64 40.09
N GLN A 522 12.04 35.12 39.08
CA GLN A 522 11.40 35.62 37.85
C GLN A 522 12.13 35.22 36.55
N VAL A 523 11.90 33.98 36.11
CA VAL A 523 12.42 33.42 34.83
C VAL A 523 11.48 33.71 33.65
N LEU A 524 10.24 34.16 33.90
CA LEU A 524 9.18 34.28 32.89
C LEU A 524 8.87 35.75 32.52
N PRO A 525 8.60 36.07 31.23
CA PRO A 525 8.26 37.42 30.81
C PRO A 525 6.86 37.85 31.29
N ASN A 526 6.67 39.15 31.52
CA ASN A 526 5.38 39.74 31.88
C ASN A 526 4.76 40.56 30.74
N ILE A 527 5.58 41.06 29.80
CA ILE A 527 5.14 41.86 28.65
C ILE A 527 5.26 41.05 27.34
N CYS A 528 4.27 41.16 26.45
CA CYS A 528 4.32 40.51 25.13
C CYS A 528 5.00 41.38 24.06
N ILE A 529 5.81 40.74 23.22
CA ILE A 529 6.47 41.36 22.06
C ILE A 529 5.55 41.33 20.84
N PHE A 530 4.93 40.17 20.61
CA PHE A 530 3.96 40.00 19.53
C PHE A 530 2.59 39.72 20.12
N TRP A 531 1.58 40.37 19.53
CA TRP A 531 0.20 40.06 19.77
C TRP A 531 -0.43 39.51 18.49
N LEU A 532 -0.60 38.19 18.46
CA LEU A 532 -1.20 37.48 17.36
C LEU A 532 -2.73 37.46 17.51
N ILE A 533 -3.39 38.19 16.62
CA ILE A 533 -4.84 38.25 16.49
C ILE A 533 -5.34 37.35 15.36
N ARG A 534 -6.63 36.99 15.36
CA ARG A 534 -7.26 36.32 14.22
C ARG A 534 -7.38 37.27 13.01
N PRO A 535 -7.36 36.76 11.78
CA PRO A 535 -7.53 37.61 10.60
C PRO A 535 -8.96 38.17 10.53
N ARG A 536 -9.12 39.44 10.16
CA ARG A 536 -10.41 40.02 9.74
C ARG A 536 -10.20 40.64 8.36
N SER A 537 -10.99 40.20 7.39
CA SER A 537 -10.88 40.59 5.98
C SER A 537 -11.85 41.72 5.67
N LEU A 538 -11.65 42.36 4.53
CA LEU A 538 -12.62 43.25 3.95
C LEU A 538 -13.78 42.44 3.37
N CYS A 539 -15.02 42.90 3.54
CA CYS A 539 -16.20 42.14 3.11
C CYS A 539 -16.65 42.44 1.67
N GLY A 540 -16.33 43.62 1.12
CA GLY A 540 -16.97 44.10 -0.11
C GLY A 540 -18.49 44.31 0.06
N SER A 541 -19.17 45.01 -0.86
CA SER A 541 -20.60 45.33 -0.66
C SER A 541 -21.47 44.07 -0.59
N VAL A 542 -22.00 43.76 0.59
CA VAL A 542 -23.14 42.87 0.75
C VAL A 542 -24.38 43.68 0.35
N ASP A 543 -24.70 43.71 -0.94
CA ASP A 543 -25.89 44.42 -1.43
C ASP A 543 -27.17 43.70 -0.95
N THR A 544 -27.87 44.36 -0.04
CA THR A 544 -29.20 44.00 0.44
C THR A 544 -30.26 44.40 -0.58
N LYS A 545 -30.53 43.57 -1.60
CA LYS A 545 -31.78 43.62 -2.39
C LYS A 545 -32.05 42.31 -3.13
N LEU A 546 -33.21 41.72 -2.86
CA LEU A 546 -33.69 40.44 -3.41
C LEU A 546 -34.54 40.60 -4.69
N ALA A 547 -34.50 39.56 -5.54
CA ALA A 547 -35.49 39.07 -6.54
C ALA A 547 -35.29 39.43 -8.05
N PRO A 548 -35.96 38.73 -9.01
CA PRO A 548 -35.63 37.38 -9.48
C PRO A 548 -35.46 37.27 -11.03
N GLY A 549 -34.60 36.35 -11.49
CA GLY A 549 -34.75 35.68 -12.80
C GLY A 549 -33.96 36.22 -14.02
N LYS A 550 -33.39 35.24 -14.75
CA LYS A 550 -32.92 35.21 -16.15
C LYS A 550 -31.57 35.85 -16.54
N HIS A 551 -30.73 34.96 -17.10
CA HIS A 551 -29.64 35.12 -18.07
C HIS A 551 -29.18 36.53 -18.48
N GLN A 552 -27.87 36.75 -18.41
CA GLN A 552 -27.13 37.24 -19.57
C GLN A 552 -25.68 36.73 -19.59
N THR A 553 -25.35 36.10 -20.71
CA THR A 553 -24.03 35.69 -21.15
C THR A 553 -23.36 36.84 -21.92
N ARG A 554 -22.02 36.84 -21.88
CA ARG A 554 -21.05 37.51 -22.76
C ARG A 554 -20.77 39.00 -22.55
N LEU A 555 -19.47 39.29 -22.40
CA LEU A 555 -18.70 40.01 -23.41
C LEU A 555 -17.20 39.72 -23.21
N GLY A 556 -16.62 38.92 -24.10
CA GLY A 556 -15.24 39.11 -24.51
C GLY A 556 -15.27 39.82 -25.85
N LEU A 557 -14.26 40.63 -26.17
CA LEU A 557 -13.91 41.03 -27.54
C LEU A 557 -12.45 41.51 -27.55
N ASP A 558 -11.67 40.88 -28.43
CA ASP A 558 -10.33 41.27 -28.86
C ASP A 558 -10.37 42.46 -29.85
N ARG A 559 -9.26 43.24 -29.83
CA ARG A 559 -8.53 44.00 -30.88
C ARG A 559 -9.25 44.51 -32.15
N GLU A 560 -9.01 45.78 -32.51
CA GLU A 560 -8.18 46.20 -33.68
C GLU A 560 -8.01 47.73 -33.80
N ASP A 561 -6.97 48.11 -34.56
CA ASP A 561 -6.27 49.41 -34.70
C ASP A 561 -6.94 50.49 -35.59
N THR A 562 -6.54 51.76 -35.42
CA THR A 562 -5.91 52.70 -36.42
C THR A 562 -6.33 54.20 -36.35
N HIS A 563 -5.29 55.06 -36.31
CA HIS A 563 -5.09 56.43 -36.88
C HIS A 563 -6.13 57.57 -36.63
N ALA A 564 -5.81 58.86 -36.53
CA ALA A 564 -4.61 59.71 -36.41
C ALA A 564 -5.09 61.13 -36.02
N ASP A 565 -4.36 61.88 -35.19
CA ASP A 565 -3.89 63.26 -35.44
C ASP A 565 -3.38 63.99 -34.18
N LYS A 566 -2.29 64.72 -34.41
CA LYS A 566 -1.42 65.54 -33.55
C LYS A 566 -2.02 66.94 -33.27
N PRO A 567 -1.40 67.91 -32.52
CA PRO A 567 0.05 68.15 -32.28
C PRO A 567 0.47 68.49 -30.81
N ASP A 568 1.70 68.13 -30.40
CA ASP A 568 2.91 68.96 -30.10
C ASP A 568 2.80 69.79 -28.80
N THR A 569 3.76 69.95 -27.88
CA THR A 569 5.25 69.99 -27.78
C THR A 569 5.60 69.69 -26.29
N SER A 570 6.70 69.10 -25.82
CA SER A 570 8.14 69.43 -26.01
C SER A 570 9.04 68.37 -25.35
N SER A 571 10.07 67.95 -26.06
CA SER A 571 11.23 67.11 -25.68
C SER A 571 12.38 67.96 -25.06
N PRO A 572 13.66 67.55 -24.93
CA PRO A 572 14.34 66.23 -25.15
C PRO A 572 15.40 65.86 -24.06
N ASN A 573 15.90 64.62 -23.96
CA ASN A 573 17.22 64.12 -24.45
C ASN A 573 17.59 62.94 -23.49
N SER A 574 18.25 61.81 -23.81
CA SER A 574 19.22 61.42 -24.86
C SER A 574 19.41 59.88 -24.78
N SER A 575 19.37 59.13 -25.89
CA SER A 575 20.49 58.44 -26.58
C SER A 575 21.21 57.33 -25.75
N LEU A 576 21.53 56.10 -26.19
CA LEU A 576 21.86 55.49 -27.49
C LEU A 576 21.94 53.93 -27.35
N SER A 577 21.41 53.24 -28.36
CA SER A 577 21.79 51.97 -29.06
C SER A 577 22.60 50.78 -28.44
N PRO A 578 22.48 49.57 -29.06
CA PRO A 578 22.75 48.25 -28.47
C PRO A 578 23.92 47.45 -29.09
N SER A 579 24.49 46.53 -28.32
CA SER A 579 25.29 45.33 -28.70
C SER A 579 26.00 44.83 -27.42
N SER A 580 26.25 43.58 -27.07
CA SER A 580 26.20 42.26 -27.71
C SER A 580 26.46 41.20 -26.62
N LEU A 581 25.80 40.03 -26.74
CA LEU A 581 26.24 38.69 -26.36
C LEU A 581 27.32 38.51 -25.27
N THR A 582 26.93 37.91 -24.15
CA THR A 582 27.65 36.78 -23.51
C THR A 582 26.67 35.93 -22.68
N ASN A 583 26.52 34.65 -23.04
CA ASN A 583 26.09 33.59 -22.12
C ASN A 583 27.16 33.45 -21.02
N PRO A 584 26.84 33.10 -19.75
CA PRO A 584 26.62 31.68 -19.44
C PRO A 584 25.76 31.34 -18.19
N ALA A 585 25.57 30.03 -18.00
CA ALA A 585 25.36 29.28 -16.76
C ALA A 585 23.92 28.96 -16.29
N LEU A 586 23.50 27.74 -16.65
CA LEU A 586 22.43 26.96 -16.02
C LEU A 586 22.73 26.70 -14.52
N PRO A 587 21.74 26.80 -13.60
CA PRO A 587 21.93 26.43 -12.20
C PRO A 587 21.88 24.91 -11.99
N GLN A 588 22.85 24.37 -11.24
CA GLN A 588 22.96 22.96 -10.84
C GLN A 588 21.78 22.50 -9.95
N GLU A 589 21.17 21.36 -10.31
CA GLU A 589 20.13 20.67 -9.53
C GLU A 589 20.67 20.10 -8.20
N THR A 590 20.04 20.43 -7.07
CA THR A 590 20.34 19.81 -5.76
C THR A 590 19.54 18.51 -5.54
N ARG A 591 20.19 17.47 -5.01
CA ARG A 591 19.67 16.10 -4.79
C ARG A 591 18.36 16.03 -3.96
N ASN A 592 18.11 17.00 -3.08
CA ASN A 592 16.86 17.10 -2.27
C ASN A 592 15.64 17.56 -3.09
N SER A 593 15.84 18.28 -4.19
CA SER A 593 14.76 18.62 -5.14
C SER A 593 14.29 17.38 -5.92
N ARG A 594 15.20 16.43 -6.18
CA ARG A 594 14.89 15.16 -6.82
C ARG A 594 14.10 14.25 -5.91
N LEU A 595 14.50 14.06 -4.64
CA LEU A 595 13.74 13.24 -3.68
C LEU A 595 12.35 13.79 -3.39
N LYS A 596 12.19 15.12 -3.24
CA LYS A 596 10.88 15.74 -3.05
C LYS A 596 10.02 15.71 -4.32
N ARG A 597 10.62 15.85 -5.50
CA ARG A 597 9.94 15.59 -6.79
C ARG A 597 9.53 14.14 -6.92
N ILE A 598 10.35 13.17 -6.50
CA ILE A 598 10.03 11.74 -6.49
C ILE A 598 8.91 11.46 -5.49
N LEU A 599 8.90 12.09 -4.31
CA LEU A 599 7.85 11.94 -3.31
C LEU A 599 6.52 12.56 -3.77
N LEU A 600 6.52 13.78 -4.30
CA LEU A 600 5.32 14.42 -4.88
C LEU A 600 4.85 13.70 -6.15
N TRP A 601 5.79 13.18 -6.95
CA TRP A 601 5.51 12.28 -8.06
C TRP A 601 4.86 10.98 -7.57
N ALA A 602 5.27 10.41 -6.44
CA ALA A 602 4.68 9.20 -5.86
C ALA A 602 3.29 9.44 -5.26
N ILE A 603 3.12 10.51 -4.46
CA ILE A 603 1.88 10.88 -3.75
C ILE A 603 0.72 11.18 -4.73
N GLY A 604 1.04 11.62 -5.94
CA GLY A 604 0.05 11.90 -6.96
C GLY A 604 -0.65 13.22 -6.77
N PRO A 605 -1.36 13.68 -7.81
CA PRO A 605 -1.92 15.01 -7.81
C PRO A 605 -3.11 15.17 -6.87
N GLU A 606 -3.20 16.35 -6.25
CA GLU A 606 -4.47 16.87 -5.74
C GLU A 606 -5.43 17.08 -6.91
N TYR A 607 -6.55 16.35 -6.90
CA TYR A 607 -7.59 16.51 -7.91
C TYR A 607 -8.60 17.56 -7.45
N VAL A 608 -8.76 18.60 -8.26
CA VAL A 608 -9.79 19.64 -8.11
C VAL A 608 -11.13 19.06 -8.53
N GLY A 609 -12.07 18.95 -7.59
CA GLY A 609 -13.53 18.76 -7.79
C GLY A 609 -14.00 17.85 -8.93
N LEU A 610 -14.65 16.73 -8.60
CA LEU A 610 -15.37 15.91 -9.59
C LEU A 610 -16.55 16.70 -10.17
N GLU A 611 -16.39 17.28 -11.37
CA GLU A 611 -17.53 17.81 -12.12
C GLU A 611 -18.40 16.63 -12.60
N PRO A 612 -19.72 16.65 -12.32
CA PRO A 612 -20.62 15.61 -12.81
C PRO A 612 -20.69 15.66 -14.34
N ILE A 613 -20.57 14.49 -14.97
CA ILE A 613 -20.67 14.37 -16.42
C ILE A 613 -22.14 14.51 -16.83
N ARG A 614 -22.36 15.26 -17.90
CA ARG A 614 -23.69 15.47 -18.49
C ARG A 614 -23.85 14.65 -19.77
N HIS A 615 -25.10 14.37 -20.08
CA HIS A 615 -25.50 13.85 -21.38
C HIS A 615 -25.09 14.79 -22.52
N TYR A 616 -24.81 14.21 -23.68
CA TYR A 616 -24.69 15.01 -24.90
C TYR A 616 -26.04 15.68 -25.22
N PRO A 617 -26.04 16.87 -25.84
CA PRO A 617 -27.29 17.56 -26.20
C PRO A 617 -28.25 16.74 -27.07
N TRP A 618 -27.72 15.76 -27.81
CA TRP A 618 -28.44 14.87 -28.71
C TRP A 618 -28.77 13.50 -28.10
N TRP A 619 -28.67 13.31 -26.78
CA TRP A 619 -28.93 12.02 -26.14
C TRP A 619 -30.33 11.48 -26.47
N PRO A 620 -30.44 10.39 -27.26
CA PRO A 620 -31.70 9.96 -27.84
C PRO A 620 -32.67 9.37 -26.82
N PHE A 621 -32.16 8.94 -25.65
CA PHE A 621 -32.95 8.34 -24.59
C PHE A 621 -33.33 9.31 -23.48
N HIS A 622 -33.13 10.63 -23.66
CA HIS A 622 -33.39 11.62 -22.61
C HIS A 622 -34.81 11.54 -22.03
N SER A 623 -35.83 11.39 -22.89
CA SER A 623 -37.23 11.27 -22.46
C SER A 623 -37.47 9.97 -21.68
N LEU A 624 -36.88 8.86 -22.13
CA LEU A 624 -36.99 7.55 -21.48
C LEU A 624 -36.30 7.55 -20.13
N GLU A 625 -35.11 8.12 -20.04
CA GLU A 625 -34.34 8.22 -18.81
C GLU A 625 -35.00 9.14 -17.80
N THR A 626 -35.52 10.29 -18.23
CA THR A 626 -36.29 11.19 -17.35
C THR A 626 -37.55 10.50 -16.82
N PHE A 627 -38.24 9.72 -17.68
CA PHE A 627 -39.37 8.90 -17.24
C PHE A 627 -38.93 7.84 -16.23
N PHE A 628 -37.88 7.08 -16.53
CA PHE A 628 -37.33 6.04 -15.67
C PHE A 628 -36.87 6.58 -14.31
N GLU A 629 -36.16 7.69 -14.30
CA GLU A 629 -35.72 8.38 -13.09
C GLU A 629 -36.89 8.80 -12.21
N ARG A 630 -37.96 9.38 -12.78
CA ARG A 630 -39.15 9.76 -12.00
C ARG A 630 -39.73 8.56 -11.24
N HIS A 631 -39.77 7.39 -11.86
CA HIS A 631 -40.35 6.17 -11.27
C HIS A 631 -39.42 5.51 -10.26
N THR A 632 -38.10 5.58 -10.46
CA THR A 632 -37.11 4.93 -9.56
C THR A 632 -36.54 5.87 -8.48
N LYS A 633 -36.80 7.18 -8.55
CA LYS A 633 -36.28 8.20 -7.61
C LYS A 633 -36.57 7.91 -6.13
N LYS A 634 -37.67 7.21 -5.82
CA LYS A 634 -38.01 6.84 -4.43
C LYS A 634 -37.09 5.78 -3.85
N LEU A 635 -36.56 4.90 -4.71
CA LEU A 635 -35.68 3.78 -4.37
C LEU A 635 -34.21 4.16 -4.45
N ALA A 636 -33.84 5.16 -5.26
CA ALA A 636 -32.48 5.65 -5.41
C ALA A 636 -31.90 6.21 -4.09
N TRP A 637 -30.58 6.09 -3.93
CA TRP A 637 -29.86 6.75 -2.84
C TRP A 637 -30.07 8.27 -2.87
N LYS A 638 -30.35 8.86 -1.72
CA LYS A 638 -30.50 10.30 -1.52
C LYS A 638 -29.41 10.79 -0.60
N ASN A 639 -28.69 11.81 -1.03
CA ASN A 639 -27.72 12.46 -0.16
C ASN A 639 -28.46 13.14 1.01
N PRO A 640 -28.15 12.80 2.28
CA PRO A 640 -28.76 13.44 3.44
C PRO A 640 -28.57 14.97 3.40
N PRO A 641 -29.52 15.77 3.90
CA PRO A 641 -29.46 17.24 3.86
C PRO A 641 -28.27 17.86 4.62
N HIS A 642 -27.60 17.10 5.49
CA HIS A 642 -26.36 17.47 6.17
C HIS A 642 -25.14 16.64 5.76
N ALA A 643 -25.29 15.72 4.80
CA ALA A 643 -24.16 15.00 4.23
C ALA A 643 -23.41 15.91 3.26
N SER A 644 -22.55 16.75 3.83
CA SER A 644 -21.24 16.96 3.19
C SER A 644 -20.60 15.57 3.00
N PRO A 645 -19.85 15.35 1.92
CA PRO A 645 -19.39 14.01 1.53
C PRO A 645 -18.79 13.27 2.72
N SER A 646 -19.22 12.02 2.91
CA SER A 646 -18.83 11.14 4.01
C SER A 646 -17.32 11.23 4.29
N PRO A 647 -16.88 11.67 5.49
CA PRO A 647 -15.48 11.66 5.86
C PRO A 647 -15.15 10.28 6.44
N ILE A 648 -15.23 9.24 5.61
CA ILE A 648 -14.69 7.94 6.04
C ILE A 648 -13.78 7.43 4.93
N TRP A 649 -12.49 7.55 5.23
CA TRP A 649 -11.34 7.02 4.50
C TRP A 649 -10.71 7.86 3.38
N HIS A 650 -10.52 9.16 3.62
CA HIS A 650 -9.40 9.89 3.01
C HIS A 650 -8.13 9.64 3.84
N SER A 651 -7.36 8.59 3.52
CA SER A 651 -5.94 8.57 3.87
C SER A 651 -5.14 9.26 2.78
N SER A 652 -5.13 10.58 2.86
CA SER A 652 -3.98 11.39 2.48
C SER A 652 -3.76 12.28 3.68
N ASP A 653 -2.80 11.89 4.51
CA ASP A 653 -2.17 12.82 5.43
C ASP A 653 -1.74 14.06 4.62
N GLU A 654 -2.02 15.23 5.19
CA GLU A 654 -1.55 16.58 4.87
C GLU A 654 -2.33 17.53 3.94
N GLU A 655 -3.31 17.13 3.11
CA GLU A 655 -3.94 18.12 2.18
C GLU A 655 -5.47 18.11 2.09
N ALA A 656 -6.16 17.17 2.75
CA ALA A 656 -7.63 17.13 2.81
C ALA A 656 -8.27 18.02 3.91
N GLU A 657 -7.52 18.96 4.51
CA GLU A 657 -7.96 19.79 5.65
C GLU A 657 -8.28 21.25 5.28
N ILE A 658 -8.66 21.54 4.02
CA ILE A 658 -8.83 22.95 3.57
C ILE A 658 -10.28 23.33 3.20
N LEU A 659 -11.23 22.41 3.00
CA LEU A 659 -12.53 22.77 2.38
C LEU A 659 -13.87 22.30 3.04
N LEU A 660 -13.93 21.97 4.34
CA LEU A 660 -15.19 22.02 5.12
C LEU A 660 -15.01 22.69 6.50
N PRO A 661 -16.00 23.49 7.00
CA PRO A 661 -15.89 24.20 8.28
C PRO A 661 -15.83 23.21 9.45
N HIS A 662 -14.62 22.99 9.98
CA HIS A 662 -14.39 22.44 11.31
C HIS A 662 -14.86 23.44 12.38
N THR A 663 -16.16 23.52 12.62
CA THR A 663 -16.70 24.27 13.77
C THR A 663 -17.59 23.44 14.68
N THR A 664 -17.68 22.12 14.50
CA THR A 664 -18.44 21.26 15.42
C THR A 664 -17.67 20.02 15.89
N GLU A 665 -16.84 19.37 15.08
CA GLU A 665 -16.20 18.09 15.45
C GLU A 665 -14.97 18.19 16.37
N SER A 666 -14.24 19.31 16.38
CA SER A 666 -12.97 19.42 17.13
C SER A 666 -13.13 19.55 18.65
N ASN A 667 -14.35 19.83 19.13
CA ASN A 667 -14.70 19.92 20.55
C ASN A 667 -15.51 18.71 21.05
N MET A 668 -15.65 17.69 20.21
CA MET A 668 -16.47 16.53 20.51
C MET A 668 -15.61 15.46 21.15
N THR A 669 -15.94 15.13 22.39
CA THR A 669 -15.43 13.94 23.09
C THR A 669 -15.58 12.70 22.20
N PRO A 670 -14.80 11.63 22.37
CA PRO A 670 -14.98 10.39 21.61
C PRO A 670 -16.42 9.88 21.61
N ARG A 671 -17.15 10.12 22.73
CA ARG A 671 -18.58 9.84 22.88
C ARG A 671 -19.48 10.75 22.03
N GLN A 672 -19.13 12.03 21.90
CA GLN A 672 -19.87 12.95 21.04
C GLN A 672 -19.60 12.67 19.55
N ARG A 673 -18.35 12.36 19.15
CA ARG A 673 -18.07 11.94 17.76
C ARG A 673 -18.78 10.64 17.40
N SER A 674 -18.81 9.67 18.32
CA SER A 674 -19.60 8.46 18.09
C SER A 674 -21.10 8.74 18.04
N MET A 675 -21.62 9.67 18.86
CA MET A 675 -23.01 10.13 18.77
C MET A 675 -23.31 10.88 17.47
N GLN A 676 -22.40 11.70 16.96
CA GLN A 676 -22.59 12.46 15.72
C GLN A 676 -22.44 11.58 14.48
N TRP A 677 -21.49 10.64 14.51
CA TRP A 677 -21.42 9.57 13.54
C TRP A 677 -22.71 8.75 13.57
N MET A 678 -23.18 8.33 14.75
CA MET A 678 -24.47 7.66 14.90
C MET A 678 -25.64 8.50 14.41
N GLU A 679 -25.67 9.81 14.67
CA GLU A 679 -26.69 10.73 14.17
C GLU A 679 -26.62 10.88 12.66
N SER A 680 -25.41 10.89 12.07
CA SER A 680 -25.22 10.95 10.61
C SER A 680 -25.69 9.64 9.96
N VAL A 681 -25.37 8.49 10.56
CA VAL A 681 -25.84 7.17 10.15
C VAL A 681 -27.35 7.07 10.32
N TRP A 682 -27.90 7.56 11.42
CA TRP A 682 -29.34 7.56 11.70
C TRP A 682 -30.08 8.50 10.76
N THR A 683 -29.53 9.68 10.46
CA THR A 683 -30.11 10.63 9.51
C THR A 683 -30.05 10.08 8.10
N ALA A 684 -28.93 9.45 7.71
CA ALA A 684 -28.81 8.74 6.44
C ALA A 684 -29.81 7.58 6.37
N PHE A 685 -29.96 6.81 7.43
CA PHE A 685 -30.93 5.73 7.55
C PHE A 685 -32.37 6.23 7.43
N LEU A 686 -32.77 7.27 8.16
CA LEU A 686 -34.12 7.83 8.09
C LEU A 686 -34.42 8.43 6.71
N THR A 687 -33.47 9.15 6.13
CA THR A 687 -33.61 9.76 4.79
C THR A 687 -33.72 8.70 3.69
N ASN A 688 -32.97 7.60 3.84
CA ASN A 688 -32.87 6.51 2.89
C ASN A 688 -33.55 5.22 3.37
N ARG A 689 -34.51 5.28 4.29
CA ARG A 689 -35.10 4.06 4.90
C ARG A 689 -35.72 3.14 3.85
N VAL A 690 -36.39 3.73 2.86
CA VAL A 690 -36.99 3.00 1.74
C VAL A 690 -35.92 2.39 0.83
N HIS A 691 -34.82 3.12 0.59
CA HIS A 691 -33.68 2.63 -0.18
C HIS A 691 -33.00 1.46 0.54
N TYR A 692 -32.68 1.59 1.84
CA TYR A 692 -32.08 0.51 2.63
C TYR A 692 -32.99 -0.72 2.72
N LEU A 693 -34.30 -0.55 2.92
CA LEU A 693 -35.26 -1.65 2.91
C LEU A 693 -35.31 -2.34 1.54
N ALA A 694 -35.34 -1.58 0.45
CA ALA A 694 -35.33 -2.14 -0.90
C ALA A 694 -34.02 -2.87 -1.19
N LEU A 695 -32.87 -2.26 -0.89
CA LEU A 695 -31.54 -2.84 -1.06
C LEU A 695 -31.40 -4.14 -0.25
N ALA A 696 -31.77 -4.12 1.03
CA ALA A 696 -31.73 -5.30 1.88
C ALA A 696 -32.66 -6.41 1.38
N THR A 697 -33.87 -6.07 0.96
CA THR A 697 -34.83 -7.04 0.39
C THR A 697 -34.27 -7.70 -0.87
N VAL A 698 -33.73 -6.89 -1.79
CA VAL A 698 -33.13 -7.38 -3.03
C VAL A 698 -31.90 -8.24 -2.75
N CYS A 699 -31.00 -7.82 -1.86
CA CYS A 699 -29.81 -8.59 -1.49
C CYS A 699 -30.15 -9.91 -0.78
N ILE A 700 -31.13 -9.92 0.14
CA ILE A 700 -31.58 -11.14 0.83
C ILE A 700 -32.25 -12.09 -0.16
N ALA A 701 -33.14 -11.59 -1.01
CA ALA A 701 -33.80 -12.39 -2.03
C ALA A 701 -32.78 -12.95 -3.04
N TRP A 702 -31.76 -12.16 -3.40
CA TRP A 702 -30.67 -12.59 -4.26
C TRP A 702 -29.88 -13.72 -3.60
N LEU A 703 -29.37 -13.51 -2.39
CA LEU A 703 -28.57 -14.49 -1.66
C LEU A 703 -29.34 -15.80 -1.46
N PHE A 704 -30.60 -15.73 -1.07
CA PHE A 704 -31.44 -16.92 -0.91
C PHE A 704 -31.66 -17.66 -2.22
N SER A 705 -32.04 -16.94 -3.28
CA SER A 705 -32.25 -17.54 -4.61
C SER A 705 -30.96 -18.15 -5.17
N PHE A 706 -29.84 -17.46 -5.00
CA PHE A 706 -28.51 -17.91 -5.41
C PHE A 706 -28.11 -19.18 -4.66
N ALA A 707 -28.23 -19.21 -3.33
CA ALA A 707 -27.92 -20.39 -2.52
C ALA A 707 -28.76 -21.61 -2.90
N VAL A 708 -30.07 -21.43 -3.12
CA VAL A 708 -30.98 -22.50 -3.56
C VAL A 708 -30.59 -23.02 -4.95
N LEU A 709 -30.26 -22.14 -5.89
CA LEU A 709 -29.88 -22.54 -7.24
C LEU A 709 -28.50 -23.22 -7.27
N VAL A 710 -27.54 -22.77 -6.46
CA VAL A 710 -26.23 -23.43 -6.30
C VAL A 710 -26.40 -24.83 -5.68
N SER A 711 -27.25 -24.97 -4.65
CA SER A 711 -27.62 -26.28 -4.06
C SER A 711 -28.13 -27.24 -5.13
N ARG A 712 -29.08 -26.77 -5.96
CA ARG A 712 -29.63 -27.56 -7.07
C ARG A 712 -28.61 -27.85 -8.17
N ALA A 713 -27.73 -26.90 -8.47
CA ALA A 713 -26.73 -27.06 -9.50
C ALA A 713 -25.70 -28.14 -9.13
N TRP A 714 -25.28 -28.23 -7.86
CA TRP A 714 -24.10 -29.03 -7.47
C TRP A 714 -24.33 -30.10 -6.40
N PHE A 715 -25.35 -29.98 -5.54
CA PHE A 715 -25.45 -30.82 -4.35
C PHE A 715 -26.69 -31.73 -4.32
N GLU A 716 -27.66 -31.53 -5.21
CA GLU A 716 -28.94 -32.26 -5.21
C GLU A 716 -29.06 -33.36 -6.29
N ALA A 717 -28.02 -33.63 -7.08
CA ALA A 717 -28.07 -34.68 -8.10
C ALA A 717 -28.19 -36.07 -7.47
N LYS A 718 -29.11 -36.89 -8.00
CA LYS A 718 -29.34 -38.26 -7.56
C LYS A 718 -29.51 -39.19 -8.76
N VAL A 719 -28.89 -40.36 -8.68
CA VAL A 719 -29.00 -41.43 -9.66
C VAL A 719 -29.57 -42.66 -8.98
N ASP A 720 -30.47 -43.36 -9.66
CA ASP A 720 -31.02 -44.62 -9.18
C ASP A 720 -30.06 -45.77 -9.57
N THR A 721 -29.55 -46.47 -8.56
CA THR A 721 -28.63 -47.60 -8.72
C THR A 721 -29.26 -48.87 -8.14
N SER A 722 -28.64 -50.03 -8.37
CA SER A 722 -29.09 -51.30 -7.75
C SER A 722 -29.15 -51.26 -6.22
N HIS A 723 -28.46 -50.31 -5.59
CA HIS A 723 -28.44 -50.09 -4.14
C HIS A 723 -29.33 -48.90 -3.70
N GLY A 724 -30.19 -48.39 -4.60
CA GLY A 724 -31.07 -47.24 -4.38
C GLY A 724 -30.49 -45.91 -4.89
N TRP A 725 -31.08 -44.79 -4.44
CA TRP A 725 -30.68 -43.44 -4.84
C TRP A 725 -29.34 -43.03 -4.22
N THR A 726 -28.33 -42.83 -5.07
CA THR A 726 -26.99 -42.40 -4.66
C THR A 726 -26.60 -41.06 -5.29
N THR A 727 -25.61 -40.39 -4.71
CA THR A 727 -25.04 -39.17 -5.30
C THR A 727 -23.98 -39.57 -6.32
N PRO A 728 -24.07 -39.13 -7.58
CA PRO A 728 -23.08 -39.46 -8.61
C PRO A 728 -21.74 -38.76 -8.35
N GLN A 729 -20.65 -39.36 -8.83
CA GLN A 729 -19.33 -38.71 -8.86
C GLN A 729 -19.33 -37.59 -9.91
N TYR A 730 -18.80 -36.41 -9.57
CA TYR A 730 -18.62 -35.36 -10.57
C TYR A 730 -17.39 -35.61 -11.42
N MET A 731 -17.53 -35.40 -12.72
CA MET A 731 -16.45 -35.41 -13.70
C MET A 731 -16.36 -34.04 -14.36
N ASP A 732 -15.15 -33.51 -14.48
CA ASP A 732 -14.89 -32.34 -15.31
C ASP A 732 -14.89 -32.72 -16.81
N CYS A 733 -14.83 -31.72 -17.70
CA CYS A 733 -14.85 -31.98 -19.13
C CYS A 733 -13.58 -32.66 -19.67
N THR A 734 -12.51 -32.73 -18.87
CA THR A 734 -11.21 -33.32 -19.21
C THR A 734 -10.91 -34.59 -18.43
N SER A 735 -11.89 -35.14 -17.71
CA SER A 735 -11.70 -36.29 -16.83
C SER A 735 -11.44 -37.54 -17.65
N THR A 736 -10.43 -38.29 -17.24
CA THR A 736 -9.94 -39.50 -17.92
C THR A 736 -9.55 -40.56 -16.89
N TYR A 737 -9.60 -41.83 -17.26
CA TYR A 737 -9.07 -42.95 -16.47
C TYR A 737 -7.62 -43.31 -16.82
N TRP A 738 -7.02 -42.61 -17.78
CA TRP A 738 -5.62 -42.75 -18.14
C TRP A 738 -4.94 -41.39 -18.23
N LEU A 739 -3.93 -41.18 -17.38
CA LEU A 739 -3.27 -39.90 -17.19
C LEU A 739 -2.35 -39.54 -18.37
N ARG A 740 -2.16 -38.24 -18.58
CA ARG A 740 -1.19 -37.67 -19.54
C ARG A 740 0.26 -37.81 -19.06
N ASN A 741 1.22 -37.48 -19.92
CA ASN A 741 2.67 -37.44 -19.63
C ASN A 741 3.22 -38.70 -18.92
N ALA A 742 2.83 -39.89 -19.39
CA ALA A 742 3.25 -41.16 -18.77
C ALA A 742 2.89 -41.28 -17.26
N GLY A 743 1.95 -40.48 -16.76
CA GLY A 743 1.60 -40.40 -15.34
C GLY A 743 1.01 -41.68 -14.73
N CYS A 744 0.53 -42.61 -15.57
CA CYS A 744 0.10 -43.95 -15.13
C CYS A 744 1.28 -44.86 -14.71
N GLY A 745 2.52 -44.48 -15.04
CA GLY A 745 3.72 -45.24 -14.70
C GLY A 745 3.86 -46.56 -15.47
N LEU A 746 4.88 -47.33 -15.10
CA LEU A 746 5.16 -48.65 -15.68
C LEU A 746 3.93 -49.55 -15.62
N ASP A 747 3.61 -50.17 -16.75
CA ASP A 747 2.45 -51.04 -16.97
C ASP A 747 1.08 -50.41 -16.67
N GLY A 748 1.03 -49.09 -16.50
CA GLY A 748 -0.17 -48.38 -16.06
C GLY A 748 -0.52 -48.58 -14.58
N ALA A 749 0.41 -49.06 -13.76
CA ALA A 749 0.15 -49.45 -12.36
C ALA A 749 -0.54 -48.37 -11.52
N LYS A 750 -0.29 -47.07 -11.79
CA LYS A 750 -0.91 -45.95 -11.06
C LYS A 750 -2.34 -45.63 -11.52
N CYS A 751 -2.79 -46.21 -12.63
CA CYS A 751 -4.14 -46.04 -13.20
C CYS A 751 -5.01 -47.30 -13.03
N ALA A 752 -4.57 -48.27 -12.22
CA ALA A 752 -5.40 -49.38 -11.78
C ALA A 752 -6.52 -48.89 -10.82
N PRO A 753 -7.67 -49.60 -10.72
CA PRO A 753 -7.99 -50.86 -11.38
C PRO A 753 -8.41 -50.70 -12.85
N PHE A 754 -8.14 -51.71 -13.67
CA PHE A 754 -8.45 -51.71 -15.11
C PHE A 754 -9.87 -52.21 -15.45
N ALA A 755 -10.54 -52.81 -14.46
CA ALA A 755 -11.93 -53.21 -14.52
C ALA A 755 -12.65 -52.77 -13.23
N SER A 756 -13.94 -52.45 -13.34
CA SER A 756 -14.73 -51.98 -12.21
C SER A 756 -16.19 -52.41 -12.33
N SER A 757 -16.91 -52.30 -11.20
CA SER A 757 -18.37 -52.28 -11.23
C SER A 757 -18.89 -50.96 -11.83
N PRO A 758 -20.12 -50.92 -12.38
CA PRO A 758 -20.70 -49.69 -12.91
C PRO A 758 -20.77 -48.59 -11.85
N GLN A 759 -20.20 -47.42 -12.16
CA GLN A 759 -20.17 -46.24 -11.31
C GLN A 759 -21.02 -45.13 -11.93
N ALA A 760 -21.83 -44.45 -11.11
CA ALA A 760 -22.62 -43.32 -11.56
C ALA A 760 -21.78 -42.04 -11.54
N PHE A 761 -21.81 -41.28 -12.63
CA PHE A 761 -21.10 -40.01 -12.74
C PHE A 761 -22.01 -38.90 -13.28
N ARG A 762 -21.59 -37.65 -13.11
CA ARG A 762 -22.27 -36.45 -13.60
C ARG A 762 -21.30 -35.54 -14.34
N CYS A 763 -21.73 -35.06 -15.51
CA CYS A 763 -21.00 -34.12 -16.33
C CYS A 763 -21.71 -32.76 -16.43
N PRO A 764 -20.97 -31.65 -16.47
CA PRO A 764 -21.52 -30.35 -16.77
C PRO A 764 -21.90 -30.23 -18.26
N SER A 765 -22.62 -29.15 -18.59
CA SER A 765 -22.90 -28.78 -19.99
C SER A 765 -21.64 -28.24 -20.69
N GLY A 766 -21.63 -28.28 -22.01
CA GLY A 766 -20.58 -27.65 -22.83
C GLY A 766 -19.31 -28.48 -23.05
N CYS A 767 -19.17 -29.67 -22.44
CA CYS A 767 -17.95 -30.50 -22.60
C CYS A 767 -17.68 -30.97 -24.03
N ALA A 768 -18.67 -30.94 -24.92
CA ALA A 768 -18.47 -31.23 -26.35
C ALA A 768 -17.52 -30.23 -27.04
N GLN A 769 -17.42 -29.01 -26.50
CA GLN A 769 -16.56 -27.94 -27.03
C GLN A 769 -15.21 -27.87 -26.31
N THR A 770 -14.98 -28.70 -25.29
CA THR A 770 -13.70 -28.76 -24.60
C THR A 770 -12.72 -29.57 -25.43
N THR A 771 -11.65 -28.91 -25.88
CA THR A 771 -10.66 -29.51 -26.76
C THR A 771 -9.30 -29.68 -26.08
N LEU A 772 -8.46 -30.54 -26.64
CA LEU A 772 -7.03 -30.53 -26.35
C LEU A 772 -6.44 -29.16 -26.67
N LEU A 773 -5.64 -28.64 -25.74
CA LEU A 773 -4.89 -27.36 -25.88
C LEU A 773 -3.40 -27.59 -26.13
N ASN A 774 -2.98 -28.85 -26.08
CA ASN A 774 -1.64 -29.31 -26.41
C ASN A 774 -1.77 -30.55 -27.31
N PRO A 775 -0.88 -30.72 -28.30
CA PRO A 775 -0.89 -31.89 -29.16
C PRO A 775 -0.77 -33.19 -28.34
N ARG A 776 -1.73 -34.11 -28.50
CA ARG A 776 -1.74 -35.43 -27.87
C ARG A 776 -1.58 -36.51 -28.93
N THR A 777 -0.53 -37.29 -28.81
CA THR A 777 -0.28 -38.41 -29.73
C THR A 777 -1.01 -39.67 -29.27
N VAL A 778 -1.91 -40.16 -30.13
CA VAL A 778 -2.68 -41.41 -30.01
C VAL A 778 -2.27 -42.32 -31.16
N GLY A 779 -1.50 -43.37 -30.85
CA GLY A 779 -0.86 -44.21 -31.87
C GLY A 779 0.10 -43.40 -32.75
N ASP A 780 -0.14 -43.39 -34.06
CA ASP A 780 0.61 -42.59 -35.05
C ASP A 780 0.03 -41.20 -35.32
N THR A 781 -1.14 -40.89 -34.75
CA THR A 781 -1.83 -39.62 -34.99
C THR A 781 -1.61 -38.63 -33.86
N GLN A 782 -1.34 -37.37 -34.21
CA GLN A 782 -1.25 -36.28 -33.24
C GLN A 782 -2.53 -35.43 -33.31
N LEU A 783 -3.27 -35.39 -32.20
CA LEU A 783 -4.56 -34.73 -32.07
C LEU A 783 -4.38 -33.39 -31.35
N ASN A 784 -4.92 -32.30 -31.88
CA ASN A 784 -4.91 -30.97 -31.24
C ASN A 784 -6.20 -30.21 -31.59
N TYR A 785 -6.68 -29.33 -30.70
CA TYR A 785 -7.91 -28.54 -30.86
C TYR A 785 -9.17 -29.36 -31.18
N VAL A 786 -9.21 -30.62 -30.73
CA VAL A 786 -10.36 -31.53 -30.82
C VAL A 786 -10.67 -32.12 -29.44
N PRO A 787 -11.93 -32.50 -29.13
CA PRO A 787 -12.22 -33.29 -27.94
C PRO A 787 -11.57 -34.67 -28.07
N LEU A 788 -10.85 -35.12 -27.05
CA LEU A 788 -10.17 -36.42 -27.08
C LEU A 788 -11.19 -37.54 -26.90
N ILE A 789 -11.55 -38.22 -27.99
CA ILE A 789 -12.48 -39.35 -27.99
C ILE A 789 -11.89 -40.45 -28.86
N VAL A 790 -11.54 -41.59 -28.27
CA VAL A 790 -10.93 -42.74 -28.96
C VAL A 790 -11.84 -43.95 -28.79
N GLY A 791 -12.29 -44.54 -29.89
CA GLY A 791 -13.25 -45.65 -29.91
C GLY A 791 -14.71 -45.21 -30.06
N GLY A 792 -15.64 -46.03 -29.56
CA GLY A 792 -17.09 -45.81 -29.70
C GLY A 792 -17.67 -46.00 -31.12
N GLY A 793 -16.86 -46.41 -32.10
CA GLY A 793 -17.30 -46.73 -33.45
C GLY A 793 -17.95 -48.12 -33.55
N PRO A 794 -18.44 -48.52 -34.73
CA PRO A 794 -19.09 -49.81 -34.93
C PRO A 794 -18.09 -50.96 -34.68
N LEU A 795 -18.47 -51.90 -33.80
CA LEU A 795 -17.82 -53.22 -33.68
C LEU A 795 -18.51 -54.22 -34.60
N ASN A 796 -19.84 -54.18 -34.64
CA ASN A 796 -20.69 -54.92 -35.57
C ASN A 796 -21.97 -54.11 -35.84
N ALA A 797 -22.95 -54.69 -36.53
CA ALA A 797 -24.18 -53.98 -36.91
C ALA A 797 -25.03 -53.46 -35.72
N THR A 798 -24.82 -53.99 -34.51
CA THR A 798 -25.65 -53.73 -33.32
C THR A 798 -24.88 -53.21 -32.10
N ALA A 799 -23.55 -53.28 -32.12
CA ALA A 799 -22.70 -52.95 -30.98
C ALA A 799 -21.53 -52.05 -31.42
N SER A 800 -21.11 -51.18 -30.50
CA SER A 800 -19.96 -50.30 -30.67
C SER A 800 -18.75 -50.83 -29.91
N THR A 801 -17.55 -50.47 -30.34
CA THR A 801 -16.33 -50.68 -29.54
C THR A 801 -16.40 -49.87 -28.26
N PRO A 802 -15.75 -50.29 -27.15
CA PRO A 802 -15.60 -49.44 -25.97
C PRO A 802 -14.80 -48.17 -26.31
N TYR A 803 -14.76 -47.24 -25.35
CA TYR A 803 -13.90 -46.06 -25.41
C TYR A 803 -12.59 -46.33 -24.66
N ARG A 804 -11.49 -45.81 -25.19
CA ARG A 804 -10.17 -45.90 -24.54
C ARG A 804 -10.13 -45.01 -23.29
N ALA A 805 -9.45 -45.46 -22.23
CA ALA A 805 -9.48 -44.79 -20.93
C ALA A 805 -8.94 -43.34 -20.88
N ASP A 806 -8.16 -42.89 -21.87
CA ASP A 806 -7.71 -41.50 -22.00
C ASP A 806 -8.71 -40.59 -22.74
N SER A 807 -9.83 -41.14 -23.22
CA SER A 807 -10.91 -40.32 -23.79
C SER A 807 -11.55 -39.45 -22.70
N PHE A 808 -11.90 -38.21 -23.03
CA PHE A 808 -12.65 -37.31 -22.15
C PHE A 808 -14.03 -37.89 -21.87
N VAL A 809 -14.26 -38.34 -20.64
CA VAL A 809 -15.45 -39.12 -20.25
C VAL A 809 -16.76 -38.41 -20.65
N CYS A 810 -16.87 -37.11 -20.39
CA CYS A 810 -18.08 -36.34 -20.68
C CYS A 810 -18.34 -36.11 -22.18
N ALA A 811 -17.29 -35.97 -22.99
CA ALA A 811 -17.43 -35.84 -24.44
C ALA A 811 -17.73 -37.21 -25.07
N ALA A 812 -17.07 -38.27 -24.61
CA ALA A 812 -17.33 -39.66 -25.02
C ALA A 812 -18.76 -40.11 -24.68
N ALA A 813 -19.29 -39.72 -23.52
CA ALA A 813 -20.67 -40.02 -23.11
C ALA A 813 -21.71 -39.29 -23.98
N GLN A 814 -21.41 -38.06 -24.42
CA GLN A 814 -22.24 -37.34 -25.41
C GLN A 814 -22.14 -37.98 -26.79
N HIS A 815 -20.94 -38.38 -27.22
CA HIS A 815 -20.73 -39.12 -28.46
C HIS A 815 -21.54 -40.43 -28.46
N ALA A 816 -21.55 -41.16 -27.34
CA ALA A 816 -22.38 -42.36 -27.15
C ALA A 816 -23.90 -42.10 -27.09
N GLY A 817 -24.33 -40.85 -26.96
CA GLY A 817 -25.74 -40.47 -26.87
C GLY A 817 -26.40 -40.74 -25.52
N VAL A 818 -25.63 -41.16 -24.50
CA VAL A 818 -26.16 -41.35 -23.13
C VAL A 818 -26.36 -40.02 -22.39
N LEU A 819 -25.66 -38.96 -22.84
CA LEU A 819 -25.80 -37.59 -22.36
C LEU A 819 -26.15 -36.64 -23.51
N GLY A 820 -26.92 -35.60 -23.20
CA GLY A 820 -27.21 -34.50 -24.14
C GLY A 820 -26.29 -33.29 -23.94
N PRO A 821 -26.51 -32.19 -24.70
CA PRO A 821 -25.68 -30.98 -24.63
C PRO A 821 -25.78 -30.24 -23.30
N GLU A 822 -26.86 -30.43 -22.53
CA GLU A 822 -27.05 -29.88 -21.18
C GLU A 822 -26.26 -30.64 -20.09
N GLY A 823 -25.42 -31.60 -20.48
CA GLY A 823 -24.77 -32.52 -19.56
C GLY A 823 -25.77 -33.51 -18.96
N GLY A 824 -25.44 -34.09 -17.80
CA GLY A 824 -26.32 -35.05 -17.14
C GLY A 824 -25.58 -36.10 -16.34
N CYS A 825 -26.32 -37.12 -15.91
CA CYS A 825 -25.78 -38.28 -15.21
C CYS A 825 -25.89 -39.54 -16.08
N ALA A 826 -24.85 -40.34 -16.06
CA ALA A 826 -24.78 -41.65 -16.71
C ALA A 826 -24.04 -42.63 -15.79
N SER A 827 -23.98 -43.90 -16.17
CA SER A 827 -23.10 -44.87 -15.53
C SER A 827 -21.98 -45.27 -16.47
N LEU A 828 -20.76 -45.37 -15.93
CA LEU A 828 -19.55 -45.81 -16.59
C LEU A 828 -19.05 -47.09 -15.93
N GLN A 829 -18.60 -48.05 -16.73
CA GLN A 829 -17.95 -49.26 -16.26
C GLN A 829 -16.60 -49.44 -16.94
N LEU A 830 -15.54 -49.72 -16.19
CA LEU A 830 -14.25 -50.13 -16.75
C LEU A 830 -14.33 -51.62 -17.11
N VAL A 831 -13.95 -51.95 -18.34
CA VAL A 831 -14.17 -53.27 -18.97
C VAL A 831 -12.86 -53.95 -19.42
N GLY A 832 -11.73 -53.51 -18.84
CA GLY A 832 -10.44 -54.13 -19.06
C GLY A 832 -9.83 -53.84 -20.44
N PRO A 833 -8.88 -54.69 -20.88
CA PRO A 833 -8.14 -54.50 -22.12
C PRO A 833 -9.01 -54.73 -23.35
N PHE A 834 -8.77 -53.93 -24.40
CA PHE A 834 -9.41 -54.05 -25.70
C PHE A 834 -8.42 -53.70 -26.82
N SER A 835 -8.66 -54.24 -28.01
CA SER A 835 -7.87 -54.06 -29.21
C SER A 835 -8.71 -53.47 -30.34
N ASN A 836 -8.07 -52.72 -31.23
CA ASN A 836 -8.69 -52.24 -32.48
C ASN A 836 -9.93 -51.36 -32.28
N TYR A 837 -9.73 -50.20 -31.67
CA TYR A 837 -10.79 -49.19 -31.48
C TYR A 837 -11.16 -48.56 -32.82
N THR A 838 -12.43 -48.61 -33.20
CA THR A 838 -12.94 -48.00 -34.44
C THR A 838 -13.48 -46.60 -34.18
N ASN A 839 -13.37 -45.72 -35.17
CA ASN A 839 -13.91 -44.36 -35.10
C ASN A 839 -15.34 -44.29 -35.63
N SER A 840 -16.04 -43.21 -35.29
CA SER A 840 -17.29 -42.81 -35.92
C SER A 840 -17.58 -41.33 -35.70
N THR A 841 -18.63 -40.83 -36.34
CA THR A 841 -19.22 -39.54 -36.01
C THR A 841 -20.64 -39.80 -35.49
N GLN A 842 -20.86 -39.55 -34.21
CA GLN A 842 -22.14 -39.76 -33.53
C GLN A 842 -22.48 -38.52 -32.69
N ASN A 843 -23.76 -38.16 -32.66
CA ASN A 843 -24.27 -37.05 -31.85
C ASN A 843 -23.50 -35.71 -32.03
N GLY A 844 -22.98 -35.46 -33.24
CA GLY A 844 -22.24 -34.24 -33.59
C GLY A 844 -20.77 -34.22 -33.13
N LEU A 845 -20.26 -35.33 -32.59
CA LEU A 845 -18.87 -35.49 -32.16
C LEU A 845 -18.17 -36.54 -33.04
N GLN A 846 -16.88 -36.35 -33.28
CA GLN A 846 -16.03 -37.30 -34.00
C GLN A 846 -15.10 -38.01 -33.02
N SER A 847 -15.03 -39.34 -33.12
CA SER A 847 -14.02 -40.13 -32.43
C SER A 847 -12.85 -40.53 -33.35
N PHE A 848 -11.77 -41.03 -32.75
CA PHE A 848 -10.56 -41.47 -33.43
C PHE A 848 -10.35 -42.98 -33.24
N SER A 849 -9.72 -43.60 -34.22
CA SER A 849 -9.40 -45.02 -34.19
C SER A 849 -8.05 -45.25 -33.52
N PHE A 850 -7.87 -46.42 -32.91
CA PHE A 850 -6.59 -46.86 -32.37
C PHE A 850 -6.43 -48.35 -32.69
N PRO A 851 -5.75 -48.70 -33.81
CA PRO A 851 -5.75 -50.05 -34.36
C PRO A 851 -4.73 -50.99 -33.67
N THR A 852 -4.64 -50.92 -32.34
CA THR A 852 -3.78 -51.79 -31.51
C THR A 852 -4.39 -51.98 -30.12
N THR A 853 -3.65 -52.57 -29.19
CA THR A 853 -4.13 -52.94 -27.85
C THR A 853 -3.94 -51.84 -26.82
N PHE A 854 -4.90 -51.72 -25.89
CA PHE A 854 -4.80 -50.79 -24.76
C PHE A 854 -5.38 -51.41 -23.49
N PRO A 855 -4.77 -51.21 -22.30
CA PRO A 855 -5.09 -51.96 -21.08
C PRO A 855 -6.41 -51.63 -20.42
N VAL A 856 -6.94 -50.42 -20.63
CA VAL A 856 -8.16 -49.97 -19.95
C VAL A 856 -9.13 -49.34 -20.94
N SER A 857 -10.34 -49.87 -20.93
CA SER A 857 -11.45 -49.37 -21.73
C SER A 857 -12.67 -49.17 -20.84
N TYR A 858 -13.61 -48.33 -21.29
CA TYR A 858 -14.88 -48.17 -20.60
C TYR A 858 -16.07 -48.11 -21.54
N GLN A 859 -17.24 -48.44 -21.00
CA GLN A 859 -18.54 -48.34 -21.66
C GLN A 859 -19.53 -47.55 -20.81
N PHE A 860 -20.54 -47.01 -21.47
CA PHE A 860 -21.58 -46.20 -20.83
C PHE A 860 -22.94 -46.89 -20.85
N SER A 861 -23.74 -46.60 -19.83
CA SER A 861 -25.16 -46.93 -19.79
C SER A 861 -25.98 -45.75 -19.27
N SER A 862 -27.20 -45.60 -19.80
CA SER A 862 -28.17 -44.61 -19.30
C SER A 862 -28.76 -45.06 -17.97
N VAL A 863 -28.95 -44.13 -17.05
CA VAL A 863 -29.48 -44.39 -15.71
C VAL A 863 -30.63 -43.42 -15.35
N PRO A 864 -31.68 -43.87 -14.66
CA PRO A 864 -32.71 -42.97 -14.15
C PRO A 864 -32.10 -41.96 -13.18
N SER A 865 -32.39 -40.67 -13.37
CA SER A 865 -31.76 -39.61 -12.60
C SER A 865 -32.68 -38.45 -12.25
N LYS A 866 -32.36 -37.73 -11.18
CA LYS A 866 -33.05 -36.52 -10.69
C LYS A 866 -32.04 -35.39 -10.52
N ASN A 867 -32.42 -34.18 -10.90
CA ASN A 867 -31.60 -32.96 -10.78
C ASN A 867 -30.18 -33.07 -11.38
N CYS A 868 -30.02 -33.88 -12.43
CA CYS A 868 -28.70 -34.16 -13.02
C CYS A 868 -28.29 -33.22 -14.15
N LYS A 869 -29.22 -32.49 -14.76
CA LYS A 869 -28.92 -31.52 -15.82
C LYS A 869 -28.15 -30.33 -15.25
N ASP A 870 -27.22 -29.79 -16.02
CA ASP A 870 -26.55 -28.55 -15.67
C ASP A 870 -27.54 -27.37 -15.78
N THR A 871 -27.74 -26.64 -14.69
CA THR A 871 -28.70 -25.53 -14.61
C THR A 871 -28.05 -24.18 -14.32
N ARG A 872 -26.72 -24.09 -14.49
CA ARG A 872 -25.94 -22.87 -14.19
C ARG A 872 -26.40 -21.65 -14.98
N TRP A 873 -26.88 -21.84 -16.21
CA TRP A 873 -27.47 -20.75 -17.02
C TRP A 873 -28.52 -19.91 -16.24
N LYS A 874 -29.27 -20.55 -15.33
CA LYS A 874 -30.25 -19.86 -14.46
C LYS A 874 -29.61 -18.88 -13.48
N LEU A 875 -28.41 -19.21 -12.99
CA LEU A 875 -27.63 -18.34 -12.10
C LEU A 875 -27.08 -17.13 -12.86
N TYR A 876 -26.63 -17.28 -14.11
CA TYR A 876 -26.25 -16.12 -14.94
C TYR A 876 -27.43 -15.16 -15.13
N VAL A 877 -28.62 -15.69 -15.42
CA VAL A 877 -29.84 -14.87 -15.57
C VAL A 877 -30.21 -14.20 -14.24
N LEU A 878 -30.17 -14.94 -13.13
CA LEU A 878 -30.43 -14.42 -11.79
C LEU A 878 -29.49 -13.24 -11.48
N ASP A 879 -28.19 -13.46 -11.59
CA ASP A 879 -27.19 -12.48 -11.19
C ASP A 879 -27.21 -11.25 -12.10
N THR A 880 -27.48 -11.44 -13.39
CA THR A 880 -27.68 -10.33 -14.34
C THR A 880 -28.91 -9.50 -13.97
N ILE A 881 -30.04 -10.13 -13.65
CA ILE A 881 -31.27 -9.43 -13.27
C ILE A 881 -31.08 -8.67 -11.95
N PHE A 882 -30.57 -9.33 -10.92
CA PHE A 882 -30.41 -8.70 -9.60
C PHE A 882 -29.35 -7.60 -9.61
N SER A 883 -28.22 -7.79 -10.30
CA SER A 883 -27.23 -6.72 -10.50
C SER A 883 -27.81 -5.54 -11.29
N ALA A 884 -28.64 -5.78 -12.32
CA ALA A 884 -29.34 -4.74 -13.05
C ALA A 884 -30.36 -4.00 -12.18
N VAL A 885 -31.14 -4.70 -11.34
CA VAL A 885 -32.05 -4.07 -10.37
C VAL A 885 -31.26 -3.18 -9.40
N ILE A 886 -30.14 -3.66 -8.86
CA ILE A 886 -29.32 -2.84 -7.96
C ILE A 886 -28.71 -1.65 -8.68
N GLY A 887 -28.06 -1.85 -9.83
CA GLY A 887 -27.34 -0.82 -10.56
C GLY A 887 -28.23 0.22 -11.24
N LEU A 888 -29.38 -0.18 -11.79
CA LEU A 888 -30.27 0.71 -12.55
C LEU A 888 -31.43 1.25 -11.71
N ILE A 889 -32.01 0.45 -10.80
CA ILE A 889 -33.22 0.83 -10.04
C ILE A 889 -32.86 1.35 -8.65
N VAL A 890 -32.19 0.52 -7.83
CA VAL A 890 -31.89 0.83 -6.43
C VAL A 890 -30.81 1.91 -6.31
N ARG A 891 -29.82 1.91 -7.21
CA ARG A 891 -28.78 2.95 -7.35
C ARG A 891 -28.15 3.32 -6.00
N PRO A 892 -27.45 2.38 -5.34
CA PRO A 892 -26.72 2.68 -4.11
C PRO A 892 -25.54 3.61 -4.42
N GLU A 893 -24.91 4.14 -3.36
CA GLU A 893 -23.68 4.90 -3.51
C GLU A 893 -22.60 4.05 -4.24
N PRO A 894 -21.78 4.62 -5.15
CA PRO A 894 -20.88 3.86 -6.00
C PRO A 894 -19.90 2.93 -5.25
N LEU A 895 -19.47 3.30 -4.04
CA LEU A 895 -18.62 2.44 -3.21
C LEU A 895 -19.37 1.17 -2.77
N PHE A 896 -20.63 1.28 -2.36
CA PHE A 896 -21.45 0.12 -2.02
C PHE A 896 -21.73 -0.73 -3.25
N LEU A 897 -22.00 -0.12 -4.41
CA LEU A 897 -22.16 -0.85 -5.66
C LEU A 897 -20.89 -1.65 -5.99
N LEU A 898 -19.71 -1.05 -5.87
CA LEU A 898 -18.43 -1.72 -6.11
C LEU A 898 -18.28 -2.97 -5.26
N PHE A 899 -18.55 -2.88 -3.96
CA PHE A 899 -18.45 -4.04 -3.07
C PHE A 899 -19.52 -5.10 -3.36
N ILE A 900 -20.75 -4.72 -3.69
CA ILE A 900 -21.77 -5.69 -4.13
C ILE A 900 -21.30 -6.44 -5.37
N LEU A 901 -20.77 -5.72 -6.37
CA LEU A 901 -20.23 -6.35 -7.58
C LEU A 901 -19.02 -7.22 -7.26
N ALA A 902 -18.08 -6.76 -6.43
CA ALA A 902 -16.92 -7.55 -6.01
C ALA A 902 -17.34 -8.89 -5.36
N ILE A 903 -18.27 -8.83 -4.41
CA ILE A 903 -18.78 -9.99 -3.69
C ILE A 903 -19.46 -10.96 -4.66
N VAL A 904 -20.41 -10.47 -5.45
CA VAL A 904 -21.18 -11.29 -6.38
C VAL A 904 -20.29 -11.89 -7.45
N GLY A 905 -19.42 -11.09 -8.08
CA GLY A 905 -18.53 -11.57 -9.12
C GLY A 905 -17.57 -12.64 -8.61
N PHE A 906 -17.00 -12.45 -7.42
CA PHE A 906 -16.08 -13.43 -6.83
C PHE A 906 -16.75 -14.79 -6.59
N TRP A 907 -17.95 -14.78 -5.99
CA TRP A 907 -18.71 -16.00 -5.72
C TRP A 907 -19.37 -16.59 -6.96
N HIS A 908 -19.76 -15.76 -7.93
CA HIS A 908 -20.27 -16.21 -9.23
C HIS A 908 -19.21 -17.04 -9.95
N VAL A 909 -17.97 -16.55 -9.99
CA VAL A 909 -16.87 -17.29 -10.64
C VAL A 909 -16.64 -18.62 -9.95
N ASN A 910 -16.47 -18.62 -8.63
CA ASN A 910 -16.17 -19.83 -7.84
C ASN A 910 -17.31 -20.87 -7.79
N LEU A 911 -18.57 -20.47 -7.95
CA LEU A 911 -19.73 -21.36 -7.76
C LEU A 911 -20.55 -21.59 -9.03
N VAL A 912 -20.28 -20.87 -10.13
CA VAL A 912 -21.12 -20.90 -11.34
C VAL A 912 -20.27 -21.01 -12.60
N SER A 913 -19.45 -20.01 -12.91
CA SER A 913 -18.82 -19.93 -14.23
C SER A 913 -17.53 -20.73 -14.33
N GLU A 914 -16.61 -20.57 -13.38
CA GLU A 914 -15.27 -21.17 -13.43
C GLU A 914 -14.85 -21.65 -12.05
N LEU A 915 -15.33 -22.85 -11.73
CA LEU A 915 -15.09 -23.50 -10.47
C LEU A 915 -13.62 -23.90 -10.37
N ARG A 916 -13.08 -23.82 -9.15
CA ARG A 916 -11.72 -24.32 -8.86
C ARG A 916 -11.66 -25.85 -8.92
N GLU A 917 -12.73 -26.51 -8.50
CA GLU A 917 -12.88 -27.98 -8.49
C GLU A 917 -14.38 -28.35 -8.56
N PHE A 918 -14.67 -29.64 -8.78
CA PHE A 918 -16.03 -30.18 -8.79
C PHE A 918 -16.21 -31.25 -7.68
N PRO A 919 -17.18 -31.08 -6.75
CA PRO A 919 -18.00 -29.89 -6.53
C PRO A 919 -17.17 -28.69 -6.04
N PRO A 920 -17.70 -27.46 -6.13
CA PRO A 920 -16.91 -26.25 -5.82
C PRO A 920 -16.36 -26.21 -4.38
N PRO A 921 -15.05 -25.98 -4.19
CA PRO A 921 -14.40 -25.96 -2.87
C PRO A 921 -14.60 -24.60 -2.18
N VAL A 922 -15.71 -24.46 -1.46
CA VAL A 922 -16.11 -23.19 -0.81
C VAL A 922 -15.04 -22.67 0.17
N GLY A 923 -14.32 -23.56 0.85
CA GLY A 923 -13.30 -23.21 1.85
C GLY A 923 -12.09 -22.48 1.26
N GLU A 924 -11.57 -22.95 0.11
CA GLU A 924 -10.44 -22.31 -0.56
C GLU A 924 -10.80 -20.93 -1.08
N ALA A 925 -11.96 -20.82 -1.74
CA ALA A 925 -12.48 -19.54 -2.22
C ALA A 925 -12.67 -18.54 -1.07
N ALA A 926 -13.14 -19.00 0.10
CA ALA A 926 -13.29 -18.14 1.28
C ALA A 926 -11.95 -17.59 1.80
N GLY A 927 -10.85 -18.34 1.67
CA GLY A 927 -9.50 -17.90 2.05
C GLY A 927 -9.01 -16.68 1.26
N ASP A 928 -9.27 -16.65 -0.04
CA ASP A 928 -8.86 -15.56 -0.93
C ASP A 928 -9.81 -14.34 -0.90
N PHE A 929 -11.03 -14.53 -0.37
CA PHE A 929 -12.06 -13.50 -0.38
C PHE A 929 -11.68 -12.25 0.42
N GLY A 930 -11.04 -12.41 1.58
CA GLY A 930 -10.58 -11.27 2.39
C GLY A 930 -9.55 -10.38 1.65
N PRO A 931 -8.44 -10.95 1.16
CA PRO A 931 -7.49 -10.24 0.31
C PRO A 931 -8.13 -9.62 -0.94
N HIS A 932 -9.10 -10.29 -1.56
CA HIS A 932 -9.87 -9.74 -2.69
C HIS A 932 -10.63 -8.46 -2.30
N LEU A 933 -11.29 -8.41 -1.14
CA LEU A 933 -11.95 -7.20 -0.65
C LEU A 933 -10.96 -6.06 -0.36
N PHE A 934 -9.76 -6.39 0.16
CA PHE A 934 -8.70 -5.40 0.38
C PHE A 934 -8.20 -4.78 -0.93
N VAL A 935 -7.93 -5.60 -1.95
CA VAL A 935 -7.51 -5.11 -3.27
C VAL A 935 -8.63 -4.36 -3.98
N THR A 936 -9.89 -4.78 -3.80
CA THR A 936 -11.07 -4.02 -4.26
C THR A 936 -11.09 -2.61 -3.66
N TYR A 937 -10.79 -2.50 -2.37
CA TYR A 937 -10.66 -1.20 -1.72
C TYR A 937 -9.46 -0.39 -2.25
N ALA A 938 -8.32 -1.02 -2.52
CA ALA A 938 -7.19 -0.35 -3.16
C ALA A 938 -7.54 0.16 -4.57
N ALA A 939 -8.25 -0.64 -5.38
CA ALA A 939 -8.76 -0.27 -6.69
C ALA A 939 -9.71 0.94 -6.61
N TRP A 940 -10.57 1.00 -5.59
CA TRP A 940 -11.38 2.18 -5.30
C TRP A 940 -10.51 3.42 -5.07
N ARG A 941 -9.53 3.32 -4.18
CA ARG A 941 -8.66 4.44 -3.78
C ARG A 941 -7.78 4.96 -4.92
N ILE A 942 -7.29 4.07 -5.78
CA ILE A 942 -6.32 4.39 -6.83
C ILE A 942 -6.99 4.80 -8.15
N ALA A 943 -8.18 4.28 -8.47
CA ALA A 943 -8.81 4.52 -9.77
C ALA A 943 -10.31 4.84 -9.69
N LEU A 944 -11.13 3.94 -9.13
CA LEU A 944 -12.58 3.96 -9.35
C LEU A 944 -13.28 5.15 -8.66
N ARG A 945 -12.75 5.64 -7.53
CA ARG A 945 -13.30 6.82 -6.84
C ARG A 945 -13.33 8.09 -7.70
N TYR A 946 -12.46 8.16 -8.70
CA TYR A 946 -12.37 9.33 -9.59
C TYR A 946 -13.29 9.24 -10.80
N VAL A 947 -13.85 8.05 -11.07
CA VAL A 947 -14.63 7.80 -12.29
C VAL A 947 -16.08 7.57 -11.94
N TRP A 948 -16.39 6.58 -11.10
CA TRP A 948 -17.76 6.12 -10.89
C TRP A 948 -18.69 7.20 -10.32
N PRO A 949 -18.29 8.01 -9.31
CA PRO A 949 -19.15 9.08 -8.81
C PRO A 949 -19.49 10.16 -9.85
N ALA A 950 -18.61 10.41 -10.83
CA ALA A 950 -18.85 11.42 -11.87
C ALA A 950 -20.02 11.06 -12.80
N PHE A 951 -20.37 9.78 -12.88
CA PHE A 951 -21.46 9.24 -13.71
C PHE A 951 -22.73 8.92 -12.90
N ALA A 952 -22.76 9.12 -11.58
CA ALA A 952 -23.90 8.74 -10.75
C ALA A 952 -25.22 9.44 -11.12
N GLN A 953 -25.15 10.58 -11.83
CA GLN A 953 -26.31 11.32 -12.35
C GLN A 953 -26.82 10.82 -13.71
N LEU A 954 -26.12 9.87 -14.33
CA LEU A 954 -26.45 9.30 -15.64
C LEU A 954 -26.76 7.80 -15.45
N PRO A 955 -27.89 7.43 -14.84
CA PRO A 955 -28.14 6.08 -14.36
C PRO A 955 -28.09 5.01 -15.47
N LEU A 956 -28.53 5.34 -16.69
CA LEU A 956 -28.48 4.38 -17.79
C LEU A 956 -27.06 4.22 -18.34
N GLU A 957 -26.33 5.31 -18.59
CA GLU A 957 -24.93 5.25 -19.02
C GLU A 957 -24.05 4.55 -17.98
N PHE A 958 -24.18 4.93 -16.70
CA PHE A 958 -23.44 4.34 -15.60
C PHE A 958 -23.79 2.88 -15.39
N GLY A 959 -25.08 2.55 -15.26
CA GLY A 959 -25.51 1.19 -14.98
C GLY A 959 -25.23 0.23 -16.12
N ILE A 960 -25.62 0.56 -17.36
CA ILE A 960 -25.40 -0.32 -18.52
C ILE A 960 -23.90 -0.41 -18.85
N GLY A 961 -23.19 0.71 -18.86
CA GLY A 961 -21.76 0.75 -19.18
C GLY A 961 -20.92 -0.01 -18.16
N THR A 962 -21.21 0.20 -16.86
CA THR A 962 -20.49 -0.51 -15.78
C THR A 962 -20.86 -1.98 -15.76
N LEU A 963 -22.15 -2.33 -15.65
CA LEU A 963 -22.56 -3.73 -15.52
C LEU A 963 -22.24 -4.55 -16.77
N GLY A 964 -22.45 -3.98 -17.97
CA GLY A 964 -22.18 -4.68 -19.22
C GLY A 964 -20.72 -5.10 -19.34
N LEU A 965 -19.79 -4.14 -19.23
CA LEU A 965 -18.37 -4.45 -19.37
C LEU A 965 -17.76 -5.14 -18.14
N TRP A 966 -18.28 -4.88 -16.95
CA TRP A 966 -17.91 -5.63 -15.75
C TRP A 966 -18.27 -7.11 -15.89
N TRP A 967 -19.49 -7.43 -16.36
CA TRP A 967 -19.87 -8.82 -16.62
C TRP A 967 -19.02 -9.47 -17.71
N ILE A 968 -18.69 -8.75 -18.79
CA ILE A 968 -17.74 -9.28 -19.80
C ILE A 968 -16.38 -9.59 -19.16
N GLY A 969 -15.90 -8.76 -18.23
CA GLY A 969 -14.65 -9.01 -17.50
C GLY A 969 -14.75 -10.18 -16.53
N VAL A 970 -15.85 -10.30 -15.78
CA VAL A 970 -16.10 -11.42 -14.84
C VAL A 970 -16.26 -12.75 -15.59
N LEU A 971 -16.79 -12.70 -16.81
CA LEU A 971 -17.07 -13.85 -17.67
C LEU A 971 -16.09 -13.96 -18.83
N LEU A 972 -14.85 -13.48 -18.66
CA LEU A 972 -13.87 -13.35 -19.74
C LEU A 972 -13.75 -14.65 -20.55
N ASP A 973 -13.52 -15.77 -19.87
CA ASP A 973 -13.31 -17.08 -20.47
C ASP A 973 -14.60 -17.75 -20.99
N VAL A 974 -15.78 -17.23 -20.63
CA VAL A 974 -17.08 -17.69 -21.16
C VAL A 974 -17.46 -16.90 -22.42
N VAL A 975 -17.29 -15.57 -22.38
CA VAL A 975 -17.62 -14.67 -23.50
C VAL A 975 -16.65 -14.87 -24.66
N PHE A 976 -15.36 -15.07 -24.36
CA PHE A 976 -14.32 -15.24 -25.35
C PHE A 976 -13.95 -16.70 -25.62
N ALA A 977 -14.69 -17.69 -25.08
CA ALA A 977 -14.44 -19.12 -25.27
C ALA A 977 -14.28 -19.54 -26.75
N ASN A 978 -15.05 -18.90 -27.64
CA ASN A 978 -15.09 -19.20 -29.07
C ASN A 978 -14.22 -18.25 -29.91
N VAL A 979 -13.48 -17.33 -29.29
CA VAL A 979 -12.49 -16.55 -30.02
C VAL A 979 -11.28 -17.43 -30.24
N PRO A 980 -10.83 -17.64 -31.50
CA PRO A 980 -9.79 -18.60 -31.81
C PRO A 980 -8.40 -18.07 -31.43
N LEU A 981 -8.14 -17.75 -30.17
CA LEU A 981 -6.83 -17.25 -29.71
C LEU A 981 -6.57 -17.79 -28.30
N GLN A 982 -6.16 -19.06 -28.21
CA GLN A 982 -5.95 -19.73 -26.93
C GLN A 982 -4.57 -19.44 -26.33
N ARG A 983 -3.55 -19.23 -27.17
CA ARG A 983 -2.18 -18.89 -26.76
C ARG A 983 -1.54 -17.91 -27.74
N LEU A 984 -0.61 -17.11 -27.21
CA LEU A 984 0.18 -16.13 -27.97
C LEU A 984 1.50 -16.77 -28.46
N GLU A 985 1.43 -17.99 -28.97
CA GLU A 985 2.58 -18.71 -29.54
C GLU A 985 2.48 -18.74 -31.07
N GLY A 986 3.61 -18.58 -31.77
CA GLY A 986 3.62 -18.50 -33.23
C GLY A 986 3.12 -19.79 -33.91
N SER A 987 3.44 -20.95 -33.34
CA SER A 987 2.95 -22.27 -33.73
C SER A 987 1.42 -22.36 -33.64
N ASP A 988 0.85 -21.93 -32.52
CA ASP A 988 -0.59 -21.97 -32.25
C ASP A 988 -1.39 -21.01 -33.14
N ILE A 989 -0.87 -19.80 -33.39
CA ILE A 989 -1.50 -18.81 -34.28
C ILE A 989 -1.61 -19.33 -35.72
N LEU A 990 -0.64 -20.15 -36.16
CA LEU A 990 -0.63 -20.76 -37.50
C LEU A 990 -1.54 -21.99 -37.58
N GLN A 991 -1.65 -22.77 -36.50
CA GLN A 991 -2.48 -23.98 -36.46
C GLN A 991 -3.97 -23.67 -36.29
N GLN A 992 -4.32 -22.62 -35.53
CA GLN A 992 -5.70 -22.28 -35.23
C GLN A 992 -6.31 -21.33 -36.28
N GLN A 993 -7.36 -21.79 -36.96
CA GLN A 993 -8.04 -20.99 -37.98
C GLN A 993 -8.69 -19.74 -37.37
N GLY A 994 -8.39 -18.57 -37.93
CA GLY A 994 -8.93 -17.28 -37.47
C GLY A 994 -8.17 -16.63 -36.31
N ALA A 995 -7.13 -17.28 -35.78
CA ALA A 995 -6.33 -16.75 -34.67
C ALA A 995 -5.60 -15.46 -35.01
N LEU A 996 -4.96 -15.43 -36.18
CA LEU A 996 -4.27 -14.24 -36.67
C LEU A 996 -5.24 -13.05 -36.80
N ALA A 997 -6.43 -13.26 -37.36
CA ALA A 997 -7.43 -12.20 -37.51
C ALA A 997 -7.92 -11.67 -36.16
N SER A 998 -8.19 -12.57 -35.20
CA SER A 998 -8.62 -12.22 -33.85
C SER A 998 -7.53 -11.43 -33.11
N LEU A 999 -6.27 -11.86 -33.22
CA LEU A 999 -5.12 -11.18 -32.64
C LEU A 999 -4.97 -9.76 -33.20
N ILE A 1000 -5.07 -9.58 -34.53
CA ILE A 1000 -4.99 -8.26 -35.16
C ILE A 1000 -6.10 -7.33 -34.63
N ILE A 1001 -7.34 -7.82 -34.54
CA ILE A 1001 -8.47 -7.02 -34.03
C ILE A 1001 -8.23 -6.61 -32.58
N ILE A 1002 -7.81 -7.55 -31.73
CA ILE A 1002 -7.52 -7.27 -30.31
C ILE A 1002 -6.41 -6.22 -30.19
N ILE A 1003 -5.32 -6.37 -30.94
CA ILE A 1003 -4.21 -5.40 -30.95
C ILE A 1003 -4.71 -4.02 -31.38
N LEU A 1004 -5.52 -3.92 -32.44
CA LEU A 1004 -6.06 -2.64 -32.91
C LEU A 1004 -6.96 -1.97 -31.85
N VAL A 1005 -7.83 -2.73 -31.19
CA VAL A 1005 -8.70 -2.23 -30.12
C VAL A 1005 -7.88 -1.76 -28.92
N VAL A 1006 -6.95 -2.59 -28.44
CA VAL A 1006 -6.07 -2.26 -27.30
C VAL A 1006 -5.18 -1.06 -27.63
N ALA A 1007 -4.63 -0.98 -28.84
CA ALA A 1007 -3.84 0.17 -29.29
C ALA A 1007 -4.69 1.45 -29.36
N CYS A 1008 -5.92 1.37 -29.87
CA CYS A 1008 -6.83 2.52 -29.92
C CYS A 1008 -7.18 3.01 -28.50
N LEU A 1009 -7.53 2.10 -27.58
CA LEU A 1009 -7.80 2.42 -26.18
C LEU A 1009 -6.55 2.98 -25.49
N GLY A 1010 -5.38 2.40 -25.72
CA GLY A 1010 -4.10 2.85 -25.19
C GLY A 1010 -3.73 4.26 -25.67
N VAL A 1011 -3.84 4.53 -26.97
CA VAL A 1011 -3.63 5.87 -27.55
C VAL A 1011 -4.62 6.87 -26.97
N ASN A 1012 -5.89 6.49 -26.81
CA ASN A 1012 -6.89 7.35 -26.18
C ASN A 1012 -6.51 7.66 -24.71
N GLN A 1013 -6.12 6.67 -23.92
CA GLN A 1013 -5.73 6.90 -22.53
C GLN A 1013 -4.46 7.72 -22.41
N VAL A 1014 -3.45 7.49 -23.26
CA VAL A 1014 -2.26 8.34 -23.36
C VAL A 1014 -2.64 9.80 -23.67
N ARG A 1015 -3.59 10.01 -24.59
CA ARG A 1015 -4.13 11.36 -24.88
C ARG A 1015 -4.81 11.98 -23.68
N VAL A 1016 -5.63 11.24 -22.94
CA VAL A 1016 -6.32 11.71 -21.73
C VAL A 1016 -5.32 12.07 -20.63
N ILE A 1017 -4.39 11.16 -20.32
CA ILE A 1017 -3.35 11.36 -19.31
C ILE A 1017 -2.46 12.56 -19.68
N ARG A 1018 -2.13 12.73 -20.97
CA ARG A 1018 -1.39 13.90 -21.47
C ARG A 1018 -2.15 15.19 -21.26
N LYS A 1019 -3.44 15.24 -21.61
CA LYS A 1019 -4.29 16.43 -21.40
C LYS A 1019 -4.46 16.75 -19.92
N ALA A 1020 -4.49 15.74 -19.05
CA ALA A 1020 -4.54 15.91 -17.60
C ALA A 1020 -3.19 16.35 -16.98
N GLY A 1021 -2.10 16.37 -17.75
CA GLY A 1021 -0.78 16.81 -17.28
C GLY A 1021 0.05 15.72 -16.57
N TYR A 1022 -0.41 14.46 -16.56
CA TYR A 1022 0.23 13.37 -15.80
C TYR A 1022 1.03 12.37 -16.64
N LEU A 1023 1.21 12.62 -17.95
CA LEU A 1023 1.85 11.67 -18.86
C LEU A 1023 3.25 11.24 -18.39
N PRO A 1024 4.16 12.16 -17.98
CA PRO A 1024 5.48 11.75 -17.51
C PRO A 1024 5.40 10.81 -16.31
N LYS A 1025 4.45 11.03 -15.38
CA LYS A 1025 4.26 10.20 -14.20
C LYS A 1025 3.85 8.77 -14.55
N TYR A 1026 2.73 8.63 -15.25
CA TYR A 1026 2.23 7.31 -15.62
C TYR A 1026 3.21 6.57 -16.53
N LEU A 1027 3.84 7.27 -17.47
CA LEU A 1027 4.88 6.67 -18.31
C LEU A 1027 6.02 6.10 -17.47
N SER A 1028 6.55 6.86 -16.50
CA SER A 1028 7.60 6.35 -15.61
C SER A 1028 7.15 5.16 -14.74
N LEU A 1029 5.91 5.13 -14.26
CA LEU A 1029 5.38 3.98 -13.50
C LEU A 1029 5.31 2.73 -14.38
N TYR A 1030 4.83 2.86 -15.62
CA TYR A 1030 4.76 1.73 -16.56
C TYR A 1030 6.13 1.28 -17.06
N VAL A 1031 7.11 2.19 -17.18
CA VAL A 1031 8.51 1.82 -17.43
C VAL A 1031 9.09 1.04 -16.26
N ILE A 1032 8.87 1.47 -15.01
CA ILE A 1032 9.31 0.72 -13.82
C ILE A 1032 8.63 -0.65 -13.77
N ALA A 1033 7.33 -0.73 -14.03
CA ALA A 1033 6.61 -2.00 -14.09
C ALA A 1033 7.18 -2.92 -15.19
N GLY A 1034 7.52 -2.37 -16.37
CA GLY A 1034 8.17 -3.10 -17.45
C GLY A 1034 9.58 -3.60 -17.08
N ILE A 1035 10.38 -2.79 -16.38
CA ILE A 1035 11.69 -3.21 -15.86
C ILE A 1035 11.52 -4.32 -14.82
N ALA A 1036 10.58 -4.17 -13.88
CA ALA A 1036 10.30 -5.19 -12.87
C ALA A 1036 9.88 -6.51 -13.52
N LEU A 1037 9.03 -6.46 -14.55
CA LEU A 1037 8.65 -7.64 -15.33
C LEU A 1037 9.87 -8.26 -16.05
N GLY A 1038 10.73 -7.44 -16.64
CA GLY A 1038 11.99 -7.90 -17.26
C GLY A 1038 12.96 -8.55 -16.26
N LEU A 1039 13.01 -8.04 -15.03
CA LEU A 1039 13.77 -8.66 -13.95
C LEU A 1039 13.15 -10.00 -13.52
N CYS A 1040 11.82 -10.09 -13.46
CA CYS A 1040 11.12 -11.36 -13.21
C CYS A 1040 11.41 -12.40 -14.30
N THR A 1041 11.51 -12.00 -15.58
CA THR A 1041 11.89 -12.93 -16.66
C THR A 1041 13.35 -13.40 -16.58
N ALA A 1042 14.21 -12.71 -15.81
CA ALA A 1042 15.62 -13.05 -15.69
C ALA A 1042 15.93 -14.03 -14.54
N VAL A 1043 14.91 -14.45 -13.77
CA VAL A 1043 15.08 -15.42 -12.68
C VAL A 1043 15.34 -16.82 -13.28
N PRO A 1044 16.50 -17.45 -13.02
CA PRO A 1044 16.82 -18.75 -13.59
C PRO A 1044 15.83 -19.84 -13.15
N GLY A 1045 15.37 -20.67 -14.09
CA GLY A 1045 14.43 -21.77 -13.82
C GLY A 1045 12.96 -21.33 -13.67
N GLU A 1046 12.68 -20.03 -13.68
CA GLU A 1046 11.35 -19.46 -13.55
C GLU A 1046 10.93 -18.75 -14.84
N GLY A 1047 9.67 -18.88 -15.24
CA GLY A 1047 9.08 -18.10 -16.32
C GLY A 1047 8.05 -17.11 -15.79
N VAL A 1048 7.78 -16.06 -16.57
CA VAL A 1048 6.72 -15.10 -16.26
C VAL A 1048 5.39 -15.58 -16.82
N ARG A 1049 4.40 -15.73 -15.93
CA ARG A 1049 3.02 -16.06 -16.30
C ARG A 1049 2.08 -14.92 -15.92
N LEU A 1050 1.73 -14.11 -16.92
CA LEU A 1050 0.80 -13.00 -16.75
C LEU A 1050 -0.64 -13.49 -16.74
N HIS A 1051 -1.14 -13.84 -15.56
CA HIS A 1051 -2.58 -14.05 -15.35
C HIS A 1051 -3.33 -12.75 -15.64
N HIS A 1052 -4.52 -12.84 -16.23
CA HIS A 1052 -5.25 -11.64 -16.66
C HIS A 1052 -5.66 -10.72 -15.49
N TYR A 1053 -5.69 -11.22 -14.24
CA TYR A 1053 -5.91 -10.36 -13.07
C TYR A 1053 -4.74 -9.39 -12.83
N VAL A 1054 -3.50 -9.80 -13.15
CA VAL A 1054 -2.30 -8.96 -13.08
C VAL A 1054 -2.41 -7.83 -14.09
N ILE A 1055 -2.90 -8.14 -15.30
CA ILE A 1055 -3.18 -7.15 -16.35
C ILE A 1055 -4.26 -6.17 -15.86
N GLY A 1056 -5.34 -6.70 -15.26
CA GLY A 1056 -6.43 -5.92 -14.67
C GLY A 1056 -5.91 -4.87 -13.69
N ILE A 1057 -5.17 -5.28 -12.65
CA ILE A 1057 -4.64 -4.36 -11.63
C ILE A 1057 -3.57 -3.41 -12.17
N ALA A 1058 -2.76 -3.82 -13.15
CA ALA A 1058 -1.71 -3.00 -13.72
C ALA A 1058 -2.28 -1.85 -14.59
N LEU A 1059 -3.34 -2.12 -15.35
CA LEU A 1059 -3.94 -1.15 -16.26
C LEU A 1059 -5.05 -0.30 -15.61
N LEU A 1060 -5.66 -0.76 -14.51
CA LEU A 1060 -6.75 -0.04 -13.84
C LEU A 1060 -6.39 1.40 -13.44
N PRO A 1061 -5.17 1.70 -12.92
CA PRO A 1061 -4.77 3.07 -12.60
C PRO A 1061 -4.79 4.03 -13.80
N ALA A 1062 -4.47 3.57 -15.01
CA ALA A 1062 -4.53 4.40 -16.22
C ALA A 1062 -5.96 4.84 -16.57
N CYS A 1063 -6.97 4.18 -16.00
CA CYS A 1063 -8.38 4.52 -16.17
C CYS A 1063 -8.90 5.49 -15.10
N GLY A 1064 -8.08 6.01 -14.19
CA GLY A 1064 -8.48 6.90 -13.08
C GLY A 1064 -8.88 8.33 -13.48
N PHE A 1065 -9.53 8.52 -14.63
CA PHE A 1065 -9.93 9.83 -15.18
C PHE A 1065 -11.42 9.82 -15.56
N PRO A 1066 -12.20 10.88 -15.26
CA PRO A 1066 -13.65 10.89 -15.49
C PRO A 1066 -13.96 11.06 -17.00
N THR A 1067 -13.78 9.99 -17.77
CA THR A 1067 -14.15 9.90 -19.18
C THR A 1067 -15.02 8.66 -19.42
N ARG A 1068 -15.86 8.69 -20.46
CA ARG A 1068 -16.73 7.53 -20.81
C ARG A 1068 -15.90 6.28 -21.12
N ILE A 1069 -14.78 6.43 -21.83
CA ILE A 1069 -13.88 5.32 -22.11
C ILE A 1069 -13.26 4.77 -20.82
N SER A 1070 -12.86 5.64 -19.89
CA SER A 1070 -12.35 5.22 -18.58
C SER A 1070 -13.39 4.50 -17.72
N LEU A 1071 -14.66 4.92 -17.76
CA LEU A 1071 -15.75 4.17 -17.11
C LEU A 1071 -15.83 2.75 -17.66
N LEU A 1072 -15.88 2.63 -18.98
CA LEU A 1072 -16.00 1.37 -19.68
C LEU A 1072 -14.78 0.45 -19.44
N SER A 1073 -13.57 0.98 -19.65
CA SER A 1073 -12.33 0.23 -19.44
C SER A 1073 -12.12 -0.16 -17.98
N SER A 1074 -12.43 0.72 -17.02
CA SER A 1074 -12.27 0.41 -15.60
C SER A 1074 -13.24 -0.68 -15.12
N ALA A 1075 -14.47 -0.71 -15.65
CA ALA A 1075 -15.43 -1.77 -15.38
C ALA A 1075 -14.93 -3.12 -15.91
N LEU A 1076 -14.46 -3.17 -17.16
CA LEU A 1076 -13.88 -4.37 -17.77
C LEU A 1076 -12.66 -4.87 -16.99
N LEU A 1077 -11.70 -3.99 -16.69
CA LEU A 1077 -10.47 -4.33 -15.98
C LEU A 1077 -10.73 -4.80 -14.55
N PHE A 1078 -11.71 -4.20 -13.86
CA PHE A 1078 -12.13 -4.67 -12.54
C PHE A 1078 -12.79 -6.04 -12.62
N GLY A 1079 -13.63 -6.29 -13.64
CA GLY A 1079 -14.20 -7.61 -13.89
C GLY A 1079 -13.13 -8.67 -14.19
N MET A 1080 -12.15 -8.36 -15.04
CA MET A 1080 -11.00 -9.23 -15.33
C MET A 1080 -10.19 -9.54 -14.08
N TYR A 1081 -9.94 -8.53 -13.24
CA TYR A 1081 -9.31 -8.73 -11.94
C TYR A 1081 -10.09 -9.71 -11.07
N THR A 1082 -11.42 -9.52 -10.95
CA THR A 1082 -12.29 -10.39 -10.18
C THR A 1082 -12.29 -11.82 -10.73
N ASN A 1083 -12.40 -12.02 -12.05
CA ASN A 1083 -12.35 -13.35 -12.66
C ASN A 1083 -11.07 -14.10 -12.29
N GLY A 1084 -9.90 -13.51 -12.54
CA GLY A 1084 -8.65 -14.24 -12.37
C GLY A 1084 -8.30 -14.53 -10.91
N VAL A 1085 -8.59 -13.61 -9.98
CA VAL A 1085 -8.38 -13.90 -8.54
C VAL A 1085 -9.38 -14.91 -8.03
N ALA A 1086 -10.64 -14.85 -8.47
CA ALA A 1086 -11.63 -15.84 -8.07
C ALA A 1086 -11.25 -17.25 -8.57
N ARG A 1087 -10.76 -17.36 -9.81
CA ARG A 1087 -10.37 -18.63 -10.45
C ARG A 1087 -9.06 -19.23 -9.92
N TRP A 1088 -8.00 -18.43 -9.79
CA TRP A 1088 -6.66 -18.94 -9.45
C TRP A 1088 -6.11 -18.47 -8.10
N GLY A 1089 -6.89 -17.70 -7.35
CA GLY A 1089 -6.35 -16.95 -6.21
C GLY A 1089 -5.33 -15.90 -6.66
N PHE A 1090 -4.44 -15.50 -5.76
CA PHE A 1090 -3.34 -14.58 -6.06
C PHE A 1090 -2.11 -15.33 -6.60
N ALA A 1091 -2.29 -16.08 -7.70
CA ALA A 1091 -1.24 -16.93 -8.29
C ALA A 1091 0.02 -16.13 -8.68
N GLY A 1092 1.21 -16.68 -8.40
CA GLY A 1092 2.47 -16.00 -8.64
C GLY A 1092 2.67 -15.49 -10.08
N LEU A 1093 3.31 -14.32 -10.22
CA LEU A 1093 3.73 -13.75 -11.52
C LEU A 1093 4.88 -14.53 -12.14
N ILE A 1094 5.76 -15.09 -11.30
CA ILE A 1094 6.82 -16.02 -11.67
C ILE A 1094 6.43 -17.43 -11.22
N GLN A 1095 6.64 -18.41 -12.09
CA GLN A 1095 6.37 -19.83 -11.84
C GLN A 1095 7.44 -20.68 -12.52
N ASP A 1096 7.71 -21.86 -11.96
CA ASP A 1096 8.66 -22.81 -12.53
C ASP A 1096 8.36 -23.08 -14.01
N VAL A 1097 9.39 -23.08 -14.85
CA VAL A 1097 9.22 -23.25 -16.31
C VAL A 1097 8.51 -24.55 -16.67
N ASN A 1098 8.68 -25.62 -15.89
CA ASN A 1098 7.97 -26.89 -16.09
C ASN A 1098 6.47 -26.76 -15.76
N VAL A 1099 6.12 -25.93 -14.78
CA VAL A 1099 4.70 -25.62 -14.44
C VAL A 1099 4.04 -24.80 -15.55
N ILE A 1100 4.77 -23.86 -16.17
CA ILE A 1100 4.28 -23.05 -17.29
C ILE A 1100 4.13 -23.89 -18.56
N GLN A 1101 5.13 -24.72 -18.85
CA GLN A 1101 5.11 -25.64 -19.99
C GLN A 1101 3.96 -26.66 -19.86
N GLY A 1102 3.71 -27.16 -18.64
CA GLY A 1102 2.63 -28.10 -18.37
C GLY A 1102 2.82 -29.42 -19.13
N ASP A 1103 1.88 -29.74 -20.02
CA ASP A 1103 1.91 -30.91 -20.91
C ASP A 1103 2.30 -30.56 -22.36
N ALA A 1104 2.85 -29.38 -22.61
CA ALA A 1104 3.46 -29.07 -23.90
C ALA A 1104 4.82 -29.78 -24.05
N ALA A 1105 5.17 -30.15 -25.28
CA ALA A 1105 6.49 -30.73 -25.57
C ALA A 1105 7.62 -29.70 -25.32
N GLY A 1106 8.71 -30.16 -24.73
CA GLY A 1106 9.87 -29.35 -24.38
C GLY A 1106 10.93 -29.32 -25.49
N SER A 1107 12.15 -28.95 -25.10
CA SER A 1107 13.31 -28.89 -25.99
C SER A 1107 14.42 -29.89 -25.61
N SER A 1108 14.06 -31.02 -24.99
CA SER A 1108 15.02 -32.04 -24.56
C SER A 1108 15.71 -32.77 -25.74
N SER A 1109 16.83 -33.45 -25.44
CA SER A 1109 17.48 -34.32 -26.42
C SER A 1109 16.66 -35.58 -26.63
N LEU A 1110 16.67 -36.12 -27.85
CA LEU A 1110 15.89 -37.32 -28.21
C LEU A 1110 16.82 -38.52 -28.43
N PRO A 1111 16.42 -39.72 -27.97
CA PRO A 1111 17.16 -40.94 -28.26
C PRO A 1111 16.91 -41.42 -29.70
N GLU A 1112 17.84 -42.20 -30.22
CA GLU A 1112 17.76 -42.80 -31.56
C GLU A 1112 17.67 -44.33 -31.48
N PHE A 1113 16.79 -44.91 -32.30
CA PHE A 1113 16.72 -46.36 -32.47
C PHE A 1113 17.99 -46.89 -33.16
N ALA A 1114 18.35 -48.15 -32.87
CA ALA A 1114 19.53 -48.77 -33.46
C ALA A 1114 19.30 -49.03 -34.96
N ASN A 1115 20.37 -49.35 -35.69
CA ASN A 1115 20.26 -49.80 -37.09
C ASN A 1115 20.91 -51.18 -37.25
N PRO A 1116 20.14 -52.28 -37.43
CA PRO A 1116 18.68 -52.34 -37.48
C PRO A 1116 18.04 -52.14 -36.09
N ALA A 1117 16.86 -51.51 -36.06
CA ALA A 1117 16.13 -51.20 -34.82
C ALA A 1117 15.41 -52.42 -34.23
N MET A 1118 15.22 -53.47 -35.03
CA MET A 1118 14.43 -54.64 -34.67
C MET A 1118 15.09 -55.92 -35.17
N ASN A 1119 15.08 -56.96 -34.34
CA ASN A 1119 15.51 -58.31 -34.69
C ASN A 1119 14.46 -59.32 -34.18
N GLY A 1120 13.58 -59.79 -35.07
CA GLY A 1120 12.39 -60.53 -34.66
C GLY A 1120 11.43 -59.66 -33.85
N SER A 1121 11.17 -60.02 -32.59
CA SER A 1121 10.34 -59.23 -31.66
C SER A 1121 11.13 -58.30 -30.74
N VAL A 1122 12.46 -58.34 -30.80
CA VAL A 1122 13.35 -57.56 -29.92
C VAL A 1122 13.64 -56.21 -30.56
N LEU A 1123 13.19 -55.15 -29.90
CA LEU A 1123 13.47 -53.76 -30.22
C LEU A 1123 14.80 -53.34 -29.58
N SER A 1124 15.62 -52.54 -30.29
CA SER A 1124 16.89 -52.03 -29.79
C SER A 1124 17.10 -50.54 -30.12
N TRP A 1125 17.79 -49.84 -29.22
CA TRP A 1125 18.15 -48.43 -29.37
C TRP A 1125 19.59 -48.15 -28.96
N ASN A 1126 20.10 -46.98 -29.37
CA ASN A 1126 21.49 -46.60 -29.11
C ASN A 1126 21.69 -46.24 -27.62
N PRO A 1127 22.87 -46.52 -27.03
CA PRO A 1127 23.20 -46.09 -25.68
C PRO A 1127 23.25 -44.57 -25.57
N ILE A 1128 23.12 -44.05 -24.34
CA ILE A 1128 23.20 -42.60 -24.08
C ILE A 1128 24.58 -42.07 -24.50
N PRO A 1129 24.67 -41.08 -25.39
CA PRO A 1129 25.94 -40.49 -25.80
C PRO A 1129 26.72 -39.97 -24.58
N SER A 1130 28.06 -40.09 -24.61
CA SER A 1130 28.91 -39.69 -23.48
C SER A 1130 28.73 -38.23 -23.05
N ALA A 1131 28.37 -37.34 -23.97
CA ALA A 1131 28.10 -35.93 -23.71
C ALA A 1131 26.81 -35.69 -22.90
N LEU A 1132 25.88 -36.65 -22.90
CA LEU A 1132 24.56 -36.54 -22.26
C LEU A 1132 24.44 -37.34 -20.96
N LEU A 1133 25.45 -38.15 -20.61
CA LEU A 1133 25.46 -38.96 -19.38
C LEU A 1133 25.44 -38.14 -18.08
N SER A 1134 25.81 -36.85 -18.15
CA SER A 1134 25.66 -35.92 -17.03
C SER A 1134 24.21 -35.46 -16.81
N THR A 1135 23.35 -35.63 -17.82
CA THR A 1135 21.97 -35.14 -17.84
C THR A 1135 20.95 -36.28 -17.76
N TYR A 1136 21.24 -37.43 -18.39
CA TYR A 1136 20.34 -38.58 -18.45
C TYR A 1136 21.03 -39.86 -17.98
N ASP A 1137 20.32 -40.69 -17.23
CA ASP A 1137 20.81 -41.94 -16.65
C ASP A 1137 20.10 -43.19 -17.20
N SER A 1138 18.97 -43.01 -17.88
CA SER A 1138 18.07 -44.09 -18.27
C SER A 1138 17.21 -43.74 -19.48
N PHE A 1139 16.37 -44.69 -19.89
CA PHE A 1139 15.37 -44.56 -20.95
C PHE A 1139 13.98 -44.86 -20.41
N VAL A 1140 12.97 -44.28 -21.07
CA VAL A 1140 11.56 -44.65 -20.91
C VAL A 1140 11.00 -45.00 -22.28
N LEU A 1141 10.36 -46.17 -22.37
CA LEU A 1141 9.75 -46.69 -23.59
C LEU A 1141 8.23 -46.73 -23.44
N LEU A 1142 7.53 -46.08 -24.35
CA LEU A 1142 6.10 -46.28 -24.58
C LEU A 1142 5.90 -47.30 -25.69
N VAL A 1143 5.06 -48.31 -25.44
CA VAL A 1143 4.49 -49.19 -26.46
C VAL A 1143 2.98 -49.06 -26.36
N ASP A 1144 2.34 -48.75 -27.47
CA ASP A 1144 0.88 -48.55 -27.57
C ASP A 1144 0.34 -47.54 -26.55
N ASP A 1145 1.10 -46.46 -26.37
CA ASP A 1145 0.80 -45.35 -25.46
C ASP A 1145 0.85 -45.72 -23.96
N VAL A 1146 1.46 -46.88 -23.63
CA VAL A 1146 1.68 -47.39 -22.27
C VAL A 1146 3.18 -47.45 -21.96
N VAL A 1147 3.60 -47.03 -20.77
CA VAL A 1147 5.00 -47.16 -20.34
C VAL A 1147 5.28 -48.63 -20.07
N GLN A 1148 6.14 -49.23 -20.89
CA GLN A 1148 6.46 -50.64 -20.83
C GLN A 1148 7.86 -50.93 -20.31
N PHE A 1149 8.76 -49.95 -20.39
CA PHE A 1149 10.12 -50.10 -19.91
C PHE A 1149 10.64 -48.79 -19.34
N GLN A 1150 11.35 -48.91 -18.22
CA GLN A 1150 12.06 -47.82 -17.58
C GLN A 1150 13.36 -48.35 -17.00
N GLY A 1151 14.50 -47.86 -17.50
CA GLY A 1151 15.82 -48.33 -17.06
C GLY A 1151 16.95 -48.01 -18.03
N SER A 1152 18.16 -48.46 -17.72
CA SER A 1152 19.37 -48.22 -18.52
C SER A 1152 19.58 -49.22 -19.67
N GLY A 1153 18.75 -50.26 -19.76
CA GLY A 1153 18.78 -51.23 -20.85
C GLY A 1153 18.50 -50.59 -22.21
N THR A 1154 19.04 -51.20 -23.27
CA THR A 1154 18.91 -50.74 -24.66
C THR A 1154 18.11 -51.69 -25.55
N GLN A 1155 17.44 -52.67 -24.95
CA GLN A 1155 16.68 -53.70 -25.64
C GLN A 1155 15.38 -54.01 -24.89
N TYR A 1156 14.32 -54.29 -25.65
CA TYR A 1156 13.02 -54.71 -25.12
C TYR A 1156 12.39 -55.75 -26.05
N ASP A 1157 11.96 -56.90 -25.52
CA ASP A 1157 11.25 -57.92 -26.29
C ASP A 1157 9.75 -57.66 -26.23
N LEU A 1158 9.12 -57.30 -27.36
CA LEU A 1158 7.68 -57.01 -27.41
C LEU A 1158 6.82 -58.18 -26.93
N ARG A 1159 7.33 -59.42 -26.93
CA ARG A 1159 6.60 -60.60 -26.39
C ARG A 1159 6.27 -60.47 -24.90
N SER A 1160 6.93 -59.59 -24.15
CA SER A 1160 6.57 -59.36 -22.74
C SER A 1160 5.16 -58.81 -22.55
N LEU A 1161 4.58 -58.16 -23.57
CA LEU A 1161 3.19 -57.70 -23.55
C LEU A 1161 2.21 -58.83 -23.22
N TYR A 1162 2.49 -60.07 -23.65
CA TYR A 1162 1.63 -61.22 -23.37
C TYR A 1162 1.49 -61.52 -21.88
N HIS A 1163 2.57 -61.35 -21.11
CA HIS A 1163 2.60 -61.64 -19.68
C HIS A 1163 1.88 -60.56 -18.86
N GLN A 1164 1.96 -59.31 -19.32
CA GLN A 1164 1.28 -58.17 -18.70
C GLN A 1164 -0.24 -58.36 -18.69
N TYR A 1165 -0.84 -58.67 -19.84
CA TYR A 1165 -2.29 -58.87 -19.95
C TYR A 1165 -2.81 -60.18 -19.33
N ASN A 1166 -1.90 -61.14 -19.06
CA ASN A 1166 -2.24 -62.41 -18.38
C ASN A 1166 -2.25 -62.27 -16.84
N SER A 1167 -1.40 -61.40 -16.30
CA SER A 1167 -1.16 -61.27 -14.84
C SER A 1167 -2.16 -60.37 -14.11
N SER A 1168 -2.97 -59.57 -14.83
CA SER A 1168 -4.08 -58.81 -14.26
C SER A 1168 -5.27 -59.72 -13.95
N GLY A 1169 -5.18 -60.47 -12.85
CA GLY A 1169 -6.11 -61.54 -12.44
C GLY A 1169 -7.54 -61.14 -12.08
N SER A 1170 -8.14 -60.14 -12.73
CA SER A 1170 -9.56 -59.80 -12.58
C SER A 1170 -10.39 -60.50 -13.66
N THR A 1171 -11.03 -61.61 -13.30
CA THR A 1171 -12.00 -62.37 -14.12
C THR A 1171 -13.34 -61.66 -14.33
N GLU A 1172 -13.56 -60.46 -13.78
CA GLU A 1172 -14.90 -59.85 -13.69
C GLU A 1172 -15.31 -58.95 -14.87
N SER A 1173 -14.43 -58.58 -15.80
CA SER A 1173 -14.86 -57.85 -17.02
C SER A 1173 -13.72 -57.77 -18.06
N GLN A 1174 -13.65 -58.73 -18.98
CA GLN A 1174 -12.82 -58.67 -20.19
C GLN A 1174 -13.73 -58.77 -21.42
N LEU A 1175 -13.64 -57.81 -22.34
CA LEU A 1175 -14.40 -57.84 -23.60
C LEU A 1175 -13.85 -58.85 -24.62
N LEU A 1176 -12.56 -59.21 -24.50
CA LEU A 1176 -11.88 -60.15 -25.36
C LEU A 1176 -11.38 -61.35 -24.54
N SER A 1177 -11.42 -62.54 -25.13
CA SER A 1177 -10.75 -63.70 -24.54
C SER A 1177 -9.24 -63.52 -24.59
N TYR A 1178 -8.52 -64.21 -23.71
CA TYR A 1178 -7.05 -64.23 -23.72
C TYR A 1178 -6.48 -64.63 -25.08
N ASP A 1179 -7.06 -65.63 -25.74
CA ASP A 1179 -6.62 -66.10 -27.06
C ASP A 1179 -6.85 -65.04 -28.16
N ALA A 1180 -7.96 -64.29 -28.09
CA ALA A 1180 -8.24 -63.22 -29.02
C ALA A 1180 -7.25 -62.06 -28.82
N LEU A 1181 -7.00 -61.66 -27.58
CA LEU A 1181 -6.04 -60.61 -27.26
C LEU A 1181 -4.61 -61.01 -27.65
N PHE A 1182 -4.23 -62.28 -27.44
CA PHE A 1182 -2.95 -62.81 -27.89
C PHE A 1182 -2.79 -62.75 -29.41
N THR A 1183 -3.84 -63.13 -30.13
CA THR A 1183 -3.89 -63.06 -31.60
C THR A 1183 -3.74 -61.62 -32.08
N ASP A 1184 -4.40 -60.68 -31.42
CA ASP A 1184 -4.34 -59.25 -31.77
C ASP A 1184 -2.97 -58.64 -31.48
N ILE A 1185 -2.37 -58.90 -30.31
CA ILE A 1185 -1.00 -58.45 -29.98
C ILE A 1185 0.01 -59.03 -30.99
N THR A 1186 -0.20 -60.24 -31.48
CA THR A 1186 0.72 -60.87 -32.44
C THR A 1186 0.60 -60.26 -33.85
N ASN A 1187 -0.61 -59.91 -34.27
CA ASN A 1187 -0.93 -59.56 -35.66
C ASN A 1187 -1.08 -58.07 -35.93
N LEU A 1188 -1.42 -57.26 -34.91
CA LEU A 1188 -1.56 -55.82 -35.05
C LEU A 1188 -0.18 -55.13 -35.00
N ASN A 1189 -0.17 -53.87 -35.40
CA ASN A 1189 1.01 -53.02 -35.28
C ASN A 1189 1.15 -52.47 -33.86
N HIS A 1190 2.37 -52.14 -33.46
CA HIS A 1190 2.67 -51.50 -32.18
C HIS A 1190 3.29 -50.13 -32.40
N TYR A 1191 2.83 -49.14 -31.64
CA TYR A 1191 3.36 -47.78 -31.70
C TYR A 1191 4.43 -47.58 -30.62
N ILE A 1192 5.65 -47.28 -31.07
CA ILE A 1192 6.83 -47.22 -30.20
C ILE A 1192 7.30 -45.78 -30.08
N ARG A 1193 7.49 -45.31 -28.85
CA ARG A 1193 8.09 -44.00 -28.58
C ARG A 1193 9.14 -44.12 -27.48
N LEU A 1194 10.27 -43.46 -27.68
CA LEU A 1194 11.41 -43.56 -26.78
C LEU A 1194 11.77 -42.17 -26.26
N ALA A 1195 12.09 -42.09 -24.97
CA ALA A 1195 12.60 -40.88 -24.33
C ALA A 1195 13.83 -41.21 -23.50
N TYR A 1196 14.73 -40.24 -23.34
CA TYR A 1196 15.69 -40.28 -22.23
C TYR A 1196 14.97 -40.03 -20.91
N ALA A 1197 15.61 -40.41 -19.81
CA ALA A 1197 15.12 -40.14 -18.46
C ALA A 1197 16.26 -39.79 -17.50
N SER A 1198 15.91 -39.06 -16.46
CA SER A 1198 16.81 -38.67 -15.37
C SER A 1198 16.09 -38.89 -14.04
N ALA A 1199 16.69 -39.64 -13.12
CA ALA A 1199 16.10 -39.94 -11.81
C ALA A 1199 14.67 -40.51 -11.88
N GLY A 1200 14.34 -41.21 -12.97
CA GLY A 1200 13.03 -41.82 -13.19
C GLY A 1200 11.96 -40.91 -13.82
N GLU A 1201 12.29 -39.66 -14.18
CA GLU A 1201 11.38 -38.76 -14.91
C GLU A 1201 11.74 -38.75 -16.40
N SER A 1202 10.73 -38.87 -17.28
CA SER A 1202 10.93 -38.91 -18.73
C SER A 1202 11.13 -37.51 -19.33
N ALA A 1203 12.05 -37.40 -20.29
CA ALA A 1203 12.17 -36.28 -21.20
C ALA A 1203 11.11 -36.34 -22.33
N ASP A 1204 11.25 -35.53 -23.38
CA ASP A 1204 10.34 -35.59 -24.54
C ASP A 1204 10.47 -36.94 -25.26
N PHE A 1205 9.35 -37.44 -25.76
CA PHE A 1205 9.33 -38.68 -26.53
C PHE A 1205 9.60 -38.40 -28.00
N THR A 1206 10.21 -39.35 -28.70
CA THR A 1206 10.24 -39.34 -30.16
C THR A 1206 8.81 -39.36 -30.73
N MET A 1207 8.65 -38.91 -31.98
CA MET A 1207 7.45 -39.25 -32.75
C MET A 1207 7.22 -40.78 -32.76
N PRO A 1208 5.99 -41.25 -32.99
CA PRO A 1208 5.69 -42.68 -33.00
C PRO A 1208 6.37 -43.38 -34.17
N ALA A 1209 7.13 -44.44 -33.85
CA ALA A 1209 7.57 -45.45 -34.78
C ALA A 1209 6.52 -46.59 -34.82
N THR A 1210 6.49 -47.36 -35.90
CA THR A 1210 5.58 -48.51 -36.02
C THR A 1210 6.37 -49.80 -36.10
N ALA A 1211 6.12 -50.72 -35.18
CA ALA A 1211 6.78 -52.02 -35.10
C ALA A 1211 5.78 -53.16 -35.29
N TYR A 1212 6.24 -54.27 -35.85
CA TYR A 1212 5.48 -55.50 -36.02
C TYR A 1212 6.27 -56.68 -35.44
N MET A 1213 5.59 -57.62 -34.78
CA MET A 1213 6.23 -58.81 -34.18
C MET A 1213 6.99 -59.71 -35.18
N ASN A 1214 6.77 -59.49 -36.49
CA ASN A 1214 7.49 -60.16 -37.57
C ASN A 1214 8.88 -59.55 -37.89
N GLY A 1215 9.30 -58.49 -37.19
CA GLY A 1215 10.57 -57.79 -37.39
C GLY A 1215 10.51 -56.55 -38.28
N THR A 1216 9.33 -56.18 -38.79
CA THR A 1216 9.16 -54.95 -39.59
C THR A 1216 9.13 -53.73 -38.67
N PHE A 1217 9.95 -52.72 -38.98
CA PHE A 1217 10.04 -51.47 -38.22
C PHE A 1217 10.01 -50.26 -39.16
N LEU A 1218 9.06 -49.35 -38.94
CA LEU A 1218 8.99 -48.05 -39.60
C LEU A 1218 9.53 -47.00 -38.62
N PRO A 1219 10.64 -46.32 -38.97
CA PRO A 1219 11.26 -45.35 -38.07
C PRO A 1219 10.33 -44.15 -37.83
N PRO A 1220 10.49 -43.47 -36.68
CA PRO A 1220 9.67 -42.30 -36.36
C PRO A 1220 9.99 -41.14 -37.31
N SER A 1221 8.99 -40.30 -37.56
CA SER A 1221 9.21 -39.02 -38.25
C SER A 1221 10.07 -38.08 -37.40
N HIS A 1222 10.69 -37.07 -38.03
CA HIS A 1222 11.39 -36.04 -37.28
C HIS A 1222 10.43 -35.24 -36.41
N GLY A 1223 10.72 -35.13 -35.12
CA GLY A 1223 9.90 -34.37 -34.18
C GLY A 1223 9.93 -34.98 -32.79
N ARG A 1224 9.03 -34.48 -31.94
CA ARG A 1224 8.86 -34.90 -30.55
C ARG A 1224 7.38 -34.87 -30.17
N THR A 1225 7.03 -35.57 -29.11
CA THR A 1225 5.69 -35.59 -28.53
C THR A 1225 5.71 -35.61 -27.02
#